data_AF-A0A1F7X2D4-F1
#
_entry.id   AF-A0A1F7X2D4-F1
#
_cell.length_a   1.000
_cell.length_b   1.000
_cell.length_c   1.000
_cell.angle_alpha   90.00
_cell.angle_beta   90.00
_cell.angle_gamma   90.00
#
_symmetry.space_group_name_H-M   'P 1'
#
loop_
_entity.id
_entity.type
_entity.pdbx_description
1 polymer ?
#
loop_
_entity_poly.entity_id
_entity_poly.type
_entity_poly.pdbx_seq_one_letter_code
_entity_poly.pdbx_strand_id
1 'polypeptide(L)'
;MTNLSLRDRALIDPKFFIESLVSITDKDRNVVPFIFNEAQNQYYDNRTRRDVILKPRQLGFSTLILGLFLHDTLFVPNTVSIIVCHTQKDSSALFERCVHPDVETLEANGFPKKISESGTSTIRWDGDLISIQVRNNPNHPIIVTPDHKILTEKGWKQARYITLSDRIAFDKKNITGKLKSIFINTELMCRKLLYNGVNEAKIDLNEEFGWVVGILLAEGYVEKDKNRGSNIIFTLNKKEQLFGERIKRFFETCEVKIRGKVKLKVKNNVLRVELLSEVWRRFFRETFYVDSDGNEKYIPDWIFDANKDFCTGLVRGLIDGDGHNLKNRKANSYGSSRPQLAYQLRDIICALGYGWSSIRKSKDNRKKPLYSLTMFGSTFAKYSKLDRKCRKVSFIETNDYIYQKIKKIESIYYKGQLYDKLNQPNNQYRTVSGIIHNSKFMFDSIAGQPLPAPVFQPHVKYSNRLELYFDKINSTLTIGSAETRDFGRGRTINNLHLSEVSSPSFTEDFLIGLLESVPRTGHVVLESTARGEGGPFYDYYMGAKNPFRPKRRVKNEYFGHYFVWHKHSEYKITDLTEEQKSEILTSLDEEEVALIERFGLTVEQLAWRREKKFRMGAKFVQEYPEDDDEEVFLKSGTPVFDNIKLNQIDKNLVEQFPAEIWLGGDMYVYRMAQPGAKYVVGADVAEGDPHSDYSAAMVLRTFPLPIEQVGLLVGRWTPDIFSEKLWRLGKAYNNAVLAVERNNHGHAVILNLANGIVRRGAVAYPAYPNIYVGPDRKMGWLTSNLSRPQMIDLLDKAIRMDEMVIQSKRFIEQAKRFSYLAKMKTGGSKSPDDIVLANAIALIASTGGEFTFEFV
;
A
#
# COMPACT_ATOMS: atom_id res chain seq x y z
N MET A 1 26.70 -5.02 -10.02
CA MET A 1 25.52 -4.43 -10.70
C MET A 1 25.65 -2.92 -10.61
N THR A 2 25.48 -2.28 -11.75
CA THR A 2 25.91 -0.94 -12.16
C THR A 2 25.26 0.23 -11.39
N ASN A 3 25.98 1.35 -11.27
CA ASN A 3 25.56 2.67 -10.74
C ASN A 3 24.25 3.19 -11.39
N LEU A 4 23.10 2.64 -10.99
CA LEU A 4 21.79 3.21 -11.29
C LEU A 4 21.57 4.43 -10.40
N SER A 5 21.01 5.51 -10.95
CA SER A 5 20.62 6.65 -10.12
C SER A 5 19.52 6.22 -9.13
N LEU A 6 19.34 6.93 -8.00
CA LEU A 6 18.25 6.64 -7.06
C LEU A 6 16.87 6.63 -7.75
N ARG A 7 16.73 7.45 -8.80
CA ARG A 7 15.57 7.48 -9.68
C ARG A 7 15.43 6.17 -10.48
N ASP A 8 16.48 5.74 -11.17
CA ASP A 8 16.37 4.51 -11.96
C ASP A 8 16.14 3.29 -11.05
N ARG A 9 16.67 3.33 -9.82
CA ARG A 9 16.42 2.30 -8.81
C ARG A 9 14.97 2.27 -8.33
N ALA A 10 14.39 3.40 -7.93
CA ALA A 10 12.99 3.42 -7.48
C ALA A 10 11.98 3.15 -8.60
N LEU A 11 12.35 3.36 -9.86
CA LEU A 11 11.52 2.94 -10.99
C LEU A 11 11.45 1.41 -11.13
N ILE A 12 12.53 0.69 -10.83
CA ILE A 12 12.61 -0.77 -11.01
C ILE A 12 12.44 -1.59 -9.71
N ASP A 13 12.59 -0.96 -8.55
CA ASP A 13 12.59 -1.61 -7.23
C ASP A 13 11.46 -1.02 -6.35
N PRO A 14 10.29 -1.67 -6.33
CA PRO A 14 9.13 -1.22 -5.55
C PRO A 14 9.41 -1.11 -4.05
N LYS A 15 10.18 -2.03 -3.47
CA LYS A 15 10.55 -1.96 -2.04
C LYS A 15 11.40 -0.73 -1.76
N PHE A 16 12.41 -0.49 -2.59
CA PHE A 16 13.22 0.72 -2.47
C PHE A 16 12.37 1.99 -2.61
N PHE A 17 11.40 2.04 -3.53
CA PHE A 17 10.43 3.13 -3.62
C PHE A 17 9.64 3.27 -2.31
N ILE A 18 9.02 2.22 -1.81
CA ILE A 18 8.14 2.29 -0.63
C ILE A 18 8.92 2.71 0.62
N GLU A 19 10.03 2.04 0.94
CA GLU A 19 10.82 2.31 2.15
C GLU A 19 11.50 3.69 2.11
N SER A 20 11.75 4.23 0.91
CA SER A 20 12.37 5.54 0.75
C SER A 20 11.34 6.68 0.65
N LEU A 21 10.16 6.46 0.06
CA LEU A 21 9.23 7.53 -0.34
C LEU A 21 7.87 7.51 0.33
N VAL A 22 7.42 6.36 0.80
CA VAL A 22 6.12 6.23 1.42
C VAL A 22 6.31 6.42 2.92
N SER A 23 5.51 7.29 3.51
CA SER A 23 5.48 7.49 4.95
C SER A 23 4.14 7.03 5.50
N ILE A 24 4.17 6.51 6.72
CA ILE A 24 3.01 6.05 7.47
C ILE A 24 2.96 6.78 8.81
N THR A 25 1.78 6.83 9.42
CA THR A 25 1.65 7.29 10.82
C THR A 25 1.81 6.09 11.75
N ASP A 26 2.80 6.12 12.64
CA ASP A 26 3.01 5.09 13.65
C ASP A 26 2.01 5.19 14.82
N LYS A 27 2.11 4.27 15.79
CA LYS A 27 1.23 4.21 16.96
C LYS A 27 1.37 5.43 17.87
N ASP A 28 2.53 6.10 17.83
CA ASP A 28 2.85 7.30 18.60
C ASP A 28 2.43 8.59 17.87
N ARG A 29 1.70 8.44 16.75
CA ARG A 29 1.18 9.52 15.90
C ARG A 29 2.28 10.29 15.19
N ASN A 30 3.47 9.72 15.05
CA ASN A 30 4.55 10.29 14.27
C ASN A 30 4.47 9.80 12.82
N VAL A 31 4.77 10.69 11.88
CA VAL A 31 4.96 10.30 10.47
C VAL A 31 6.36 9.74 10.31
N VAL A 32 6.47 8.47 9.95
CA VAL A 32 7.73 7.73 9.81
C VAL A 32 7.84 7.08 8.43
N PRO A 33 9.04 6.83 7.89
CA PRO A 33 9.21 6.05 6.67
C PRO A 33 8.59 4.67 6.81
N PHE A 34 7.94 4.18 5.76
CA PHE A 34 7.33 2.87 5.77
C PHE A 34 8.36 1.77 5.52
N ILE A 35 9.09 1.41 6.56
CA ILE A 35 10.06 0.31 6.54
C ILE A 35 9.33 -1.02 6.72
N PHE A 36 9.64 -2.01 5.88
CA PHE A 36 8.98 -3.30 5.98
C PHE A 36 9.38 -4.02 7.26
N ASN A 37 8.39 -4.52 8.00
CA ASN A 37 8.64 -5.46 9.09
C ASN A 37 9.05 -6.83 8.53
N GLU A 38 9.42 -7.76 9.41
CA GLU A 38 9.89 -9.09 9.01
C GLU A 38 8.85 -9.88 8.19
N ALA A 39 7.57 -9.83 8.59
CA ALA A 39 6.47 -10.48 7.87
C ALA A 39 6.30 -9.90 6.45
N GLN A 40 6.32 -8.58 6.33
CA GLN A 40 6.18 -7.85 5.08
C GLN A 40 7.36 -8.12 4.13
N ASN A 41 8.59 -8.22 4.65
CA ASN A 41 9.76 -8.62 3.89
C ASN A 41 9.64 -10.06 3.37
N GLN A 42 9.25 -10.99 4.25
CA GLN A 42 9.03 -12.38 3.88
C GLN A 42 7.95 -12.51 2.79
N TYR A 43 6.86 -11.76 2.89
CA TYR A 43 5.87 -11.72 1.82
C TYR A 43 6.43 -11.10 0.54
N TYR A 44 7.11 -9.95 0.63
CA TYR A 44 7.66 -9.28 -0.55
C TYR A 44 8.55 -10.22 -1.36
N ASP A 45 9.42 -10.99 -0.71
CA ASP A 45 10.32 -11.90 -1.40
C ASP A 45 9.62 -13.14 -2.01
N ASN A 46 8.49 -13.57 -1.44
CA ASN A 46 7.76 -14.77 -1.87
C ASN A 46 6.47 -14.48 -2.67
N ARG A 47 6.09 -13.21 -2.83
CA ARG A 47 4.83 -12.81 -3.46
C ARG A 47 4.70 -13.32 -4.88
N THR A 48 3.47 -13.61 -5.28
CA THR A 48 3.13 -14.04 -6.64
C THR A 48 2.16 -13.03 -7.28
N ARG A 49 1.50 -13.44 -8.37
CA ARG A 49 0.41 -12.64 -8.98
C ARG A 49 -0.97 -12.98 -8.39
N ARG A 50 -1.07 -14.03 -7.59
CA ARG A 50 -2.33 -14.56 -7.06
C ARG A 50 -2.07 -15.02 -5.64
N ASP A 51 -2.12 -14.09 -4.70
CA ASP A 51 -1.77 -14.37 -3.30
C ASP A 51 -3.00 -14.34 -2.40
N VAL A 52 -3.03 -15.27 -1.44
CA VAL A 52 -3.98 -15.28 -0.33
C VAL A 52 -3.20 -15.26 0.96
N ILE A 53 -3.38 -14.22 1.77
CA ILE A 53 -2.57 -13.94 2.97
C ILE A 53 -3.44 -14.11 4.21
N LEU A 54 -3.12 -15.14 5.02
CA LEU A 54 -3.63 -15.28 6.38
C LEU A 54 -2.64 -14.65 7.36
N LYS A 55 -3.12 -13.65 8.12
CA LYS A 55 -2.24 -12.82 8.96
C LYS A 55 -2.89 -12.40 10.28
N PRO A 56 -2.10 -12.21 11.37
CA PRO A 56 -2.58 -11.61 12.61
C PRO A 56 -2.88 -10.12 12.43
N ARG A 57 -3.72 -9.57 13.31
CA ARG A 57 -4.09 -8.15 13.25
C ARG A 57 -2.87 -7.22 13.32
N GLN A 58 -3.02 -6.09 12.64
CA GLN A 58 -2.12 -4.92 12.71
C GLN A 58 -0.70 -5.12 12.15
N LEU A 59 -0.48 -6.12 11.27
CA LEU A 59 0.79 -6.29 10.55
C LEU A 59 1.03 -5.30 9.39
N GLY A 60 0.07 -4.42 9.06
CA GLY A 60 0.25 -3.40 8.01
C GLY A 60 0.27 -3.92 6.56
N PHE A 61 -0.17 -5.17 6.30
CA PHE A 61 -0.22 -5.76 4.94
C PHE A 61 -1.03 -4.93 3.94
N SER A 62 -2.17 -4.37 4.37
CA SER A 62 -3.00 -3.55 3.50
C SER A 62 -2.26 -2.29 3.00
N THR A 63 -1.38 -1.74 3.85
CA THR A 63 -0.51 -0.60 3.53
C THR A 63 0.64 -1.02 2.61
N LEU A 64 1.24 -2.19 2.84
CA LEU A 64 2.25 -2.78 1.95
C LEU A 64 1.71 -2.93 0.53
N ILE A 65 0.55 -3.59 0.38
CA ILE A 65 -0.04 -3.87 -0.92
C ILE A 65 -0.46 -2.58 -1.63
N LEU A 66 -1.01 -1.60 -0.89
CA LEU A 66 -1.27 -0.26 -1.42
C LEU A 66 0.02 0.40 -1.94
N GLY A 67 1.13 0.32 -1.21
CA GLY A 67 2.42 0.84 -1.66
C GLY A 67 2.93 0.19 -2.96
N LEU A 68 2.77 -1.14 -3.08
CA LEU A 68 3.15 -1.89 -4.28
C LEU A 68 2.28 -1.49 -5.49
N PHE A 69 0.98 -1.37 -5.30
CA PHE A 69 0.06 -1.00 -6.37
C PHE A 69 0.19 0.46 -6.76
N LEU A 70 0.50 1.33 -5.80
CA LEU A 70 0.81 2.73 -6.07
C LEU A 70 2.06 2.84 -6.95
N HIS A 71 3.12 2.08 -6.66
CA HIS A 71 4.32 2.02 -7.50
C HIS A 71 3.98 1.64 -8.95
N ASP A 72 3.27 0.53 -9.16
CA ASP A 72 2.84 0.12 -10.50
C ASP A 72 2.01 1.21 -11.19
N THR A 73 1.06 1.81 -10.47
CA THR A 73 0.17 2.85 -11.04
C THR A 73 0.94 4.12 -11.43
N LEU A 74 2.03 4.44 -10.73
CA LEU A 74 2.85 5.61 -11.00
C LEU A 74 3.82 5.38 -12.16
N PHE A 75 4.32 4.16 -12.34
CA PHE A 75 5.44 3.88 -13.25
C PHE A 75 5.07 3.05 -14.48
N VAL A 76 3.90 2.41 -14.52
CA VAL A 76 3.41 1.63 -15.65
C VAL A 76 2.16 2.29 -16.24
N PRO A 77 2.23 2.85 -17.48
CA PRO A 77 1.07 3.47 -18.11
C PRO A 77 -0.10 2.51 -18.34
N ASN A 78 -1.32 3.06 -18.36
CA ASN A 78 -2.60 2.35 -18.48
C ASN A 78 -2.87 1.33 -17.36
N THR A 79 -2.35 1.58 -16.16
CA THR A 79 -2.54 0.70 -15.01
C THR A 79 -3.79 1.07 -14.23
N VAL A 80 -4.67 0.10 -14.02
CA VAL A 80 -5.86 0.22 -13.17
C VAL A 80 -5.64 -0.60 -11.90
N SER A 81 -5.48 0.10 -10.77
CA SER A 81 -5.37 -0.50 -9.44
C SER A 81 -6.65 -0.27 -8.64
N ILE A 82 -7.19 -1.33 -8.07
CA ILE A 82 -8.41 -1.29 -7.25
C ILE A 82 -8.15 -1.93 -5.90
N ILE A 83 -8.48 -1.21 -4.85
CA ILE A 83 -8.47 -1.72 -3.47
C ILE A 83 -9.90 -1.73 -2.95
N VAL A 84 -10.33 -2.85 -2.38
CA VAL A 84 -11.65 -2.98 -1.76
C VAL A 84 -11.48 -3.30 -0.29
N CYS A 85 -12.02 -2.44 0.57
CA CYS A 85 -12.11 -2.66 2.00
C CYS A 85 -13.49 -3.19 2.37
N HIS A 86 -13.64 -3.80 3.54
CA HIS A 86 -14.93 -4.34 3.98
C HIS A 86 -15.97 -3.27 4.40
N THR A 87 -15.54 -2.05 4.76
CA THR A 87 -16.42 -0.90 5.06
C THR A 87 -15.96 0.37 4.35
N GLN A 88 -16.89 1.30 4.10
CA GLN A 88 -16.58 2.61 3.51
C GLN A 88 -15.67 3.50 4.39
N LYS A 89 -15.74 3.33 5.72
CA LYS A 89 -14.89 4.06 6.67
C LYS A 89 -13.43 3.62 6.55
N ASP A 90 -13.20 2.32 6.42
CA ASP A 90 -11.85 1.78 6.26
C ASP A 90 -11.24 2.16 4.91
N SER A 91 -12.06 2.21 3.85
CA SER A 91 -11.64 2.72 2.53
C SER A 91 -11.07 4.14 2.61
N SER A 92 -11.75 5.03 3.33
CA SER A 92 -11.31 6.44 3.47
C SER A 92 -10.05 6.56 4.34
N ALA A 93 -9.93 5.76 5.39
CA ALA A 93 -8.78 5.77 6.29
C ALA A 93 -7.52 5.15 5.67
N LEU A 94 -7.66 4.14 4.81
CA LEU A 94 -6.53 3.49 4.16
C LEU A 94 -5.77 4.44 3.22
N PHE A 95 -6.52 5.28 2.50
CA PHE A 95 -5.95 6.30 1.63
C PHE A 95 -5.27 7.43 2.42
N GLU A 96 -5.83 7.87 3.55
CA GLU A 96 -5.22 8.89 4.44
C GLU A 96 -3.95 8.38 5.16
N ARG A 97 -3.84 7.08 5.43
CA ARG A 97 -2.67 6.47 6.09
C ARG A 97 -1.43 6.41 5.21
N CYS A 98 -1.61 6.28 3.91
CA CYS A 98 -0.54 6.48 2.94
C CYS A 98 -0.54 7.97 2.58
N VAL A 99 0.29 8.75 3.29
CA VAL A 99 0.50 10.15 2.92
C VAL A 99 1.17 10.14 1.55
N HIS A 100 0.37 10.34 0.49
CA HIS A 100 0.90 10.61 -0.84
C HIS A 100 1.78 11.87 -0.70
N PRO A 101 2.94 11.96 -1.36
CA PRO A 101 3.58 13.25 -1.53
C PRO A 101 2.53 14.18 -2.16
N ASP A 102 2.09 15.21 -1.46
CA ASP A 102 0.92 16.01 -1.85
C ASP A 102 1.02 16.51 -3.31
N VAL A 103 -0.04 16.29 -4.09
CA VAL A 103 -0.18 16.79 -5.48
C VAL A 103 -0.28 18.33 -5.50
N GLU A 104 -0.86 18.94 -4.45
CA GLU A 104 -1.00 20.39 -4.34
C GLU A 104 0.29 21.09 -3.87
N THR A 105 1.27 20.37 -3.31
CA THR A 105 2.59 20.95 -2.96
C THR A 105 3.59 20.92 -4.11
N LEU A 106 3.23 20.37 -5.27
CA LEU A 106 4.15 20.21 -6.41
C LEU A 106 3.97 21.24 -7.53
N GLU A 107 2.83 21.93 -7.63
CA GLU A 107 2.56 22.89 -8.71
C GLU A 107 2.58 24.38 -8.31
N ALA A 108 2.78 24.71 -7.03
CA ALA A 108 2.62 26.09 -6.58
C ALA A 108 3.90 26.98 -6.56
N ASN A 109 5.13 26.47 -6.66
CA ASN A 109 6.32 27.33 -6.53
C ASN A 109 7.54 26.91 -7.36
N GLY A 110 7.64 27.49 -8.56
CA GLY A 110 8.92 27.60 -9.28
C GLY A 110 10.05 28.12 -8.38
N PHE A 111 11.21 27.46 -8.47
CA PHE A 111 12.41 27.50 -7.62
C PHE A 111 12.77 28.82 -6.87
N PRO A 112 13.60 28.72 -5.82
CA PRO A 112 13.41 28.06 -4.53
C PRO A 112 13.12 29.15 -3.49
N LYS A 113 11.92 29.17 -2.91
CA LYS A 113 11.66 29.99 -1.72
C LYS A 113 11.45 29.10 -0.51
N LYS A 114 12.47 29.20 0.35
CA LYS A 114 12.55 28.82 1.75
C LYS A 114 12.73 27.33 2.03
N ILE A 115 13.61 27.15 3.00
CA ILE A 115 13.91 25.94 3.73
C ILE A 115 12.71 25.55 4.65
N SER A 116 11.56 26.23 4.56
CA SER A 116 10.22 25.76 5.00
C SER A 116 9.50 25.28 3.75
N GLU A 117 9.32 24.00 3.45
CA GLU A 117 8.24 23.15 4.00
C GLU A 117 8.48 21.69 3.57
N SER A 118 9.75 21.28 3.50
CA SER A 118 10.04 19.89 3.87
C SER A 118 9.39 19.65 5.24
N GLY A 119 8.72 18.52 5.45
CA GLY A 119 8.35 18.02 6.78
C GLY A 119 9.56 17.81 7.74
N THR A 120 10.66 18.52 7.50
CA THR A 120 11.72 18.88 8.41
C THR A 120 11.09 19.43 9.68
N SER A 121 11.10 18.58 10.70
CA SER A 121 10.78 18.94 12.08
C SER A 121 11.32 20.33 12.36
N THR A 122 10.49 21.26 12.81
CA THR A 122 11.03 22.51 13.33
C THR A 122 11.24 22.34 14.82
N ILE A 123 12.40 22.76 15.31
CA ILE A 123 12.61 22.91 16.75
C ILE A 123 12.37 24.36 17.12
N ARG A 124 11.72 24.58 18.25
CA ARG A 124 11.77 25.90 18.90
C ARG A 124 13.19 26.09 19.39
N TRP A 125 13.81 27.16 18.94
CA TRP A 125 15.15 27.56 19.33
C TRP A 125 15.06 28.88 20.09
N ASP A 126 15.80 28.93 21.20
CA ASP A 126 16.02 30.13 21.99
C ASP A 126 17.50 30.13 22.38
N GLY A 127 18.31 30.83 21.58
CA GLY A 127 19.75 30.85 21.79
C GLY A 127 20.53 31.32 20.55
N ASP A 128 21.84 31.19 20.65
CA ASP A 128 22.76 31.67 19.64
C ASP A 128 22.88 30.75 18.42
N LEU A 129 22.88 31.33 17.23
CA LEU A 129 23.21 30.69 15.96
C LEU A 129 24.55 31.17 15.44
N ILE A 130 25.20 30.32 14.65
CA ILE A 130 26.48 30.63 14.04
C ILE A 130 26.25 30.96 12.58
N SER A 131 26.54 32.21 12.21
CA SER A 131 26.51 32.73 10.86
C SER A 131 27.91 32.74 10.27
N ILE A 132 28.11 32.00 9.19
CA ILE A 132 29.42 31.83 8.53
C ILE A 132 29.33 32.36 7.11
N GLN A 133 30.02 33.46 6.85
CA GLN A 133 30.14 34.04 5.53
C GLN A 133 31.42 33.55 4.85
N VAL A 134 31.28 32.93 3.68
CA VAL A 134 32.41 32.48 2.86
C VAL A 134 32.87 33.61 1.91
N ARG A 135 34.18 33.68 1.63
CA ARG A 135 34.69 34.65 0.64
C ARG A 135 34.08 34.39 -0.74
N ASN A 136 33.92 35.45 -1.52
CA ASN A 136 33.44 35.39 -2.91
C ASN A 136 32.00 34.86 -3.10
N ASN A 137 31.20 34.85 -2.04
CA ASN A 137 29.78 34.46 -2.08
C ASN A 137 28.91 35.43 -1.24
N PRO A 138 28.29 36.43 -1.88
CA PRO A 138 27.58 37.49 -1.17
C PRO A 138 26.13 37.06 -0.87
N ASN A 139 25.69 37.37 0.36
CA ASN A 139 24.29 37.41 0.81
C ASN A 139 23.62 36.10 1.26
N HIS A 140 24.33 34.99 1.33
CA HIS A 140 23.77 33.76 1.90
C HIS A 140 24.72 33.16 2.92
N PRO A 141 24.97 33.75 4.10
CA PRO A 141 25.80 33.07 5.10
C PRO A 141 25.19 31.70 5.43
N ILE A 142 26.05 30.72 5.77
CA ILE A 142 25.58 29.50 6.42
C ILE A 142 25.13 29.91 7.81
N ILE A 143 23.85 29.79 8.13
CA ILE A 143 23.32 30.06 9.47
C ILE A 143 22.85 28.74 10.03
N VAL A 144 23.47 28.28 11.10
CA VAL A 144 23.23 26.97 11.70
C VAL A 144 23.31 27.01 13.23
N THR A 145 22.75 26.00 13.90
CA THR A 145 22.96 25.85 15.35
C THR A 145 24.43 25.50 15.65
N PRO A 146 24.91 25.74 16.88
CA PRO A 146 26.29 25.44 17.28
C PRO A 146 26.73 23.99 17.02
N ASP A 147 25.79 23.04 17.03
CA ASP A 147 26.06 21.60 16.92
C ASP A 147 26.01 21.05 15.49
N HIS A 148 25.54 21.84 14.53
CA HIS A 148 25.55 21.45 13.12
C HIS A 148 26.97 21.21 12.63
N LYS A 149 27.20 20.11 11.91
CA LYS A 149 28.50 19.81 11.32
C LYS A 149 28.62 20.49 9.96
N ILE A 150 29.79 21.03 9.65
CA ILE A 150 30.11 21.66 8.38
C ILE A 150 31.30 20.91 7.80
N LEU A 151 31.26 20.60 6.50
CA LEU A 151 32.36 19.88 5.86
C LEU A 151 33.51 20.85 5.63
N THR A 152 34.67 20.54 6.22
CA THR A 152 35.90 21.30 6.07
C THR A 152 36.97 20.47 5.35
N GLU A 153 38.08 21.10 4.99
CA GLU A 153 39.24 20.40 4.39
C GLU A 153 39.82 19.29 5.29
N LYS A 154 39.50 19.31 6.60
CA LYS A 154 39.91 18.31 7.59
C LYS A 154 38.77 17.35 7.99
N GLY A 155 37.65 17.38 7.28
CA GLY A 155 36.45 16.59 7.57
C GLY A 155 35.34 17.38 8.25
N TRP A 156 34.35 16.66 8.79
CA TRP A 156 33.17 17.24 9.44
C TRP A 156 33.51 17.87 10.78
N LYS A 157 33.21 19.17 10.93
CA LYS A 157 33.49 19.94 12.15
C LYS A 157 32.24 20.67 12.60
N GLN A 158 31.89 20.59 13.89
CA GLN A 158 30.73 21.32 14.42
C GLN A 158 30.94 22.83 14.27
N ALA A 159 29.85 23.55 14.00
CA ALA A 159 29.85 24.98 13.75
C ALA A 159 30.51 25.77 14.89
N ARG A 160 30.29 25.36 16.15
CA ARG A 160 30.91 25.96 17.35
C ARG A 160 32.44 25.93 17.35
N TYR A 161 33.05 25.00 16.64
CA TYR A 161 34.49 24.86 16.55
C TYR A 161 35.07 25.41 15.24
N ILE A 162 34.23 25.92 14.32
CA ILE A 162 34.70 26.53 13.08
C ILE A 162 35.42 27.85 13.36
N THR A 163 36.56 28.04 12.71
CA THR A 163 37.46 29.19 12.88
C THR A 163 37.74 29.85 11.53
N LEU A 164 38.25 31.09 11.53
CA LEU A 164 38.64 31.78 10.29
C LEU A 164 39.79 31.09 9.51
N SER A 165 40.53 30.18 10.14
CA SER A 165 41.53 29.34 9.48
C SER A 165 40.94 28.18 8.69
N ASP A 166 39.71 27.75 9.00
CA ASP A 166 39.06 26.65 8.29
C ASP A 166 38.61 27.05 6.88
N ARG A 167 38.43 26.05 6.01
CA ARG A 167 37.82 26.20 4.69
C ARG A 167 36.58 25.32 4.59
N ILE A 168 35.53 25.85 3.99
CA ILE A 168 34.23 25.18 3.85
C ILE A 168 34.12 24.56 2.46
N ALA A 169 33.67 23.31 2.41
CA ALA A 169 33.48 22.56 1.18
C ALA A 169 32.23 23.02 0.41
N PHE A 170 32.35 22.99 -0.92
CA PHE A 170 31.29 23.11 -1.89
C PHE A 170 31.37 21.92 -2.82
N ASP A 171 30.23 21.33 -3.12
CA ASP A 171 30.15 20.16 -3.98
C ASP A 171 30.49 20.52 -5.43
N LYS A 172 31.43 19.78 -6.02
CA LYS A 172 31.87 19.95 -7.39
C LYS A 172 31.15 18.94 -8.26
N LYS A 173 30.18 19.44 -9.04
CA LYS A 173 29.52 18.64 -10.06
C LYS A 173 30.54 18.22 -11.12
N ASN A 174 30.38 17.01 -11.64
CA ASN A 174 31.26 16.45 -12.67
C ASN A 174 30.51 16.33 -13.99
N ILE A 175 31.16 16.70 -15.09
CA ILE A 175 30.65 16.47 -16.44
C ILE A 175 30.96 15.03 -16.83
N THR A 176 29.94 14.18 -16.91
CA THR A 176 30.11 12.73 -17.11
C THR A 176 30.25 12.36 -18.58
N GLY A 177 29.66 13.14 -19.49
CA GLY A 177 29.64 12.82 -20.92
C GLY A 177 28.84 11.56 -21.28
N LYS A 178 28.02 11.05 -20.37
CA LYS A 178 27.13 9.90 -20.59
C LYS A 178 26.09 10.20 -21.67
N LEU A 179 25.64 11.43 -21.75
CA LEU A 179 24.65 11.91 -22.71
C LEU A 179 25.36 12.63 -23.87
N LYS A 180 25.35 12.01 -25.04
CA LYS A 180 25.94 12.58 -26.28
C LYS A 180 24.90 13.24 -27.17
N SER A 181 23.65 12.83 -27.05
CA SER A 181 22.53 13.27 -27.86
C SER A 181 21.23 13.15 -27.07
N ILE A 182 20.23 13.91 -27.46
CA ILE A 182 18.86 13.79 -26.95
C ILE A 182 17.90 13.58 -28.11
N PHE A 183 16.77 12.93 -27.84
CA PHE A 183 15.71 12.73 -28.83
C PHE A 183 14.63 13.77 -28.61
N ILE A 184 14.21 14.43 -29.69
CA ILE A 184 13.15 15.42 -29.70
C ILE A 184 11.97 14.82 -30.45
N ASN A 185 10.81 14.73 -29.78
CA ASN A 185 9.58 14.23 -30.40
C ASN A 185 9.13 15.19 -31.53
N THR A 186 8.93 14.64 -32.72
CA THR A 186 8.56 15.37 -33.95
C THR A 186 7.12 15.14 -34.41
N GLU A 187 6.30 14.43 -33.63
CA GLU A 187 4.95 13.92 -33.97
C GLU A 187 3.95 15.03 -34.39
N LEU A 188 4.23 16.28 -34.05
CA LEU A 188 3.45 17.46 -34.45
C LEU A 188 3.77 17.98 -35.87
N MET A 189 4.76 17.43 -36.57
CA MET A 189 4.98 17.73 -37.99
C MET A 189 3.88 17.04 -38.82
N CYS A 190 2.82 17.79 -39.13
CA CYS A 190 1.69 17.48 -40.02
C CYS A 190 1.63 16.08 -40.66
N ARG A 191 0.46 15.44 -40.54
CA ARG A 191 -0.10 14.25 -41.25
C ARG A 191 0.17 14.11 -42.78
N LYS A 192 0.97 14.94 -43.43
CA LYS A 192 1.32 14.88 -44.86
C LYS A 192 2.82 14.74 -45.17
N LEU A 193 3.71 14.67 -44.18
CA LEU A 193 5.13 14.36 -44.41
C LEU A 193 5.60 13.32 -43.40
N LEU A 194 5.05 12.11 -43.52
CA LEU A 194 5.67 10.90 -42.97
C LEU A 194 6.95 10.64 -43.78
N TYR A 195 8.05 11.31 -43.43
CA TYR A 195 9.36 10.85 -43.82
C TYR A 195 9.70 9.67 -42.90
N ASN A 196 9.53 8.47 -43.43
CA ASN A 196 10.13 7.21 -42.95
C ASN A 196 9.75 6.70 -41.54
N GLY A 197 8.63 7.10 -40.95
CA GLY A 197 8.05 6.39 -39.79
C GLY A 197 8.84 6.51 -38.47
N VAL A 198 9.67 7.54 -38.30
CA VAL A 198 10.38 7.81 -37.05
C VAL A 198 9.81 9.06 -36.39
N ASN A 199 9.18 8.92 -35.21
CA ASN A 199 8.51 10.00 -34.46
C ASN A 199 9.46 10.85 -33.59
N GLU A 200 10.76 10.59 -33.68
CA GLU A 200 11.79 11.21 -32.86
C GLU A 200 12.97 11.63 -33.74
N ALA A 201 13.43 12.87 -33.57
CA ALA A 201 14.66 13.34 -34.21
C ALA A 201 15.76 13.41 -33.17
N LYS A 202 16.89 12.77 -33.46
CA LYS A 202 18.08 12.83 -32.64
C LYS A 202 18.71 14.21 -32.80
N ILE A 203 19.21 14.77 -31.70
CA ILE A 203 20.07 15.94 -31.75
C ILE A 203 21.31 15.72 -30.92
N ASP A 204 22.46 15.99 -31.53
CA ASP A 204 23.73 15.86 -30.84
C ASP A 204 23.93 17.05 -29.90
N LEU A 205 24.34 16.74 -28.68
CA LEU A 205 24.73 17.74 -27.69
C LEU A 205 26.13 18.24 -28.07
N ASN A 206 26.22 19.12 -29.06
CA ASN A 206 27.50 19.71 -29.50
C ASN A 206 27.65 21.16 -29.01
N GLU A 207 28.82 21.73 -29.28
CA GLU A 207 29.12 23.11 -28.88
C GLU A 207 28.14 24.13 -29.45
N GLU A 208 27.74 23.99 -30.73
CA GLU A 208 26.83 24.92 -31.38
C GLU A 208 25.43 24.89 -30.73
N PHE A 209 24.91 23.69 -30.44
CA PHE A 209 23.63 23.56 -29.77
C PHE A 209 23.67 24.14 -28.35
N GLY A 210 24.74 23.85 -27.62
CA GLY A 210 24.99 24.46 -26.31
C GLY A 210 24.98 25.98 -26.40
N TRP A 211 25.68 26.55 -27.39
CA TRP A 211 25.74 27.99 -27.59
C TRP A 211 24.37 28.62 -27.88
N VAL A 212 23.55 27.99 -28.72
CA VAL A 212 22.17 28.45 -28.97
C VAL A 212 21.31 28.42 -27.71
N VAL A 213 21.42 27.36 -26.89
CA VAL A 213 20.75 27.28 -25.58
C VAL A 213 21.22 28.42 -24.67
N GLY A 214 22.51 28.70 -24.63
CA GLY A 214 23.07 29.78 -23.82
C GLY A 214 22.54 31.15 -24.22
N ILE A 215 22.48 31.44 -25.52
CA ILE A 215 21.90 32.69 -26.04
C ILE A 215 20.40 32.76 -25.79
N LEU A 216 19.67 31.65 -25.88
CA LEU A 216 18.24 31.61 -25.51
C LEU A 216 18.04 31.99 -24.04
N LEU A 217 18.88 31.45 -23.16
CA LEU A 217 18.80 31.72 -21.73
C LEU A 217 19.14 33.17 -21.37
N ALA A 218 20.05 33.81 -22.12
CA ALA A 218 20.36 35.22 -21.97
C ALA A 218 19.27 36.10 -22.63
N GLU A 219 19.20 36.08 -23.95
CA GLU A 219 18.50 37.09 -24.79
C GLU A 219 17.23 36.55 -25.48
N GLY A 220 16.87 35.29 -25.22
CA GLY A 220 15.71 34.63 -25.83
C GLY A 220 14.46 34.58 -24.96
N TYR A 221 13.31 34.35 -25.60
CA TYR A 221 12.08 33.94 -24.93
C TYR A 221 11.21 33.08 -25.87
N VAL A 222 10.26 32.35 -25.28
CA VAL A 222 9.34 31.46 -26.00
C VAL A 222 7.92 32.02 -25.89
N GLU A 223 7.24 32.27 -27.02
CA GLU A 223 5.90 32.90 -27.00
C GLU A 223 4.79 31.98 -26.45
N LYS A 224 3.74 32.61 -25.90
CA LYS A 224 2.64 31.95 -25.18
C LYS A 224 1.48 31.46 -26.06
N ASP A 225 1.27 32.04 -27.24
CA ASP A 225 -0.05 32.06 -27.92
C ASP A 225 -0.20 30.98 -29.01
N LYS A 226 -1.35 30.28 -29.01
CA LYS A 226 -1.73 29.26 -30.01
C LYS A 226 -2.24 29.86 -31.33
N ASN A 227 -2.67 31.13 -31.31
CA ASN A 227 -3.36 31.74 -32.47
C ASN A 227 -2.46 32.57 -33.39
N ARG A 228 -1.22 32.93 -32.96
CA ARG A 228 -0.29 33.77 -33.76
C ARG A 228 0.94 33.03 -34.30
N GLY A 229 1.01 31.71 -34.10
CA GLY A 229 2.13 30.88 -34.54
C GLY A 229 3.20 30.69 -33.47
N SER A 230 3.73 29.48 -33.42
CA SER A 230 4.67 28.97 -32.43
C SER A 230 6.07 29.58 -32.54
N ASN A 231 6.31 30.73 -31.90
CA ASN A 231 7.58 31.45 -32.05
C ASN A 231 8.55 31.26 -30.87
N ILE A 232 9.83 31.07 -31.22
CA ILE A 232 10.98 31.33 -30.36
C ILE A 232 11.62 32.62 -30.86
N ILE A 233 11.89 33.55 -29.95
CA ILE A 233 12.37 34.89 -30.30
C ILE A 233 13.65 35.18 -29.53
N PHE A 234 14.69 35.56 -30.26
CA PHE A 234 15.92 36.11 -29.70
C PHE A 234 15.94 37.62 -29.96
N THR A 235 16.25 38.40 -28.93
CA THR A 235 16.28 39.86 -28.98
C THR A 235 17.71 40.35 -28.78
N LEU A 236 18.45 40.50 -29.88
CA LEU A 236 19.86 40.87 -29.89
C LEU A 236 20.06 42.35 -30.23
N ASN A 237 21.26 42.88 -30.03
CA ASN A 237 21.63 44.20 -30.55
C ASN A 237 21.85 44.13 -32.07
N LYS A 238 21.56 45.21 -32.81
CA LYS A 238 21.88 45.28 -34.26
C LYS A 238 23.35 45.04 -34.58
N LYS A 239 24.26 45.32 -33.65
CA LYS A 239 25.72 45.07 -33.81
C LYS A 239 26.08 43.59 -33.71
N GLU A 240 25.18 42.75 -33.21
CA GLU A 240 25.35 41.30 -33.02
C GLU A 240 24.74 40.50 -34.19
N GLN A 241 24.75 41.09 -35.39
CA GLN A 241 24.23 40.48 -36.61
C GLN A 241 24.79 39.07 -36.86
N LEU A 242 26.08 38.86 -36.60
CA LEU A 242 26.75 37.57 -36.73
C LEU A 242 26.17 36.50 -35.78
N PHE A 243 25.71 36.88 -34.59
CA PHE A 243 25.04 35.95 -33.67
C PHE A 243 23.68 35.55 -34.22
N GLY A 244 22.92 36.50 -34.77
CA GLY A 244 21.65 36.19 -35.42
C GLY A 244 21.80 35.26 -36.63
N GLU A 245 22.86 35.46 -37.43
CA GLU A 245 23.20 34.57 -38.55
C GLU A 245 23.64 33.18 -38.08
N ARG A 246 24.38 33.08 -36.98
CA ARG A 246 24.77 31.81 -36.37
C ARG A 246 23.56 31.02 -35.87
N ILE A 247 22.62 31.67 -35.18
CA ILE A 247 21.36 31.05 -34.74
C ILE A 247 20.57 30.55 -35.94
N LYS A 248 20.43 31.38 -36.98
CA LYS A 248 19.73 31.00 -38.22
C LYS A 248 20.37 29.77 -38.86
N ARG A 249 21.69 29.77 -39.02
CA ARG A 249 22.44 28.64 -39.60
C ARG A 249 22.21 27.36 -38.80
N PHE A 250 22.26 27.42 -37.48
CA PHE A 250 22.00 26.26 -36.63
C PHE A 250 20.64 25.62 -36.95
N PHE A 251 19.56 26.39 -36.89
CA PHE A 251 18.21 25.84 -37.12
C PHE A 251 17.93 25.44 -38.58
N GLU A 252 18.59 26.07 -39.57
CA GLU A 252 18.45 25.70 -40.98
C GLU A 252 19.23 24.40 -41.33
N THR A 253 20.37 24.18 -40.68
CA THR A 253 21.24 23.02 -40.93
C THR A 253 20.96 21.83 -40.03
N CYS A 254 20.31 22.01 -38.88
CA CYS A 254 20.04 20.93 -37.95
C CYS A 254 19.15 19.83 -38.57
N GLU A 255 19.25 18.63 -37.98
CA GLU A 255 18.48 17.45 -38.40
C GLU A 255 16.97 17.67 -38.16
N VAL A 256 16.62 18.36 -37.08
CA VAL A 256 15.23 18.72 -36.74
C VAL A 256 14.74 19.87 -37.62
N LYS A 257 14.17 19.52 -38.78
CA LYS A 257 13.70 20.51 -39.76
C LYS A 257 12.60 21.42 -39.21
N ILE A 258 12.62 22.66 -39.66
CA ILE A 258 11.64 23.70 -39.33
C ILE A 258 10.74 23.93 -40.54
N ARG A 259 9.44 24.18 -40.31
CA ARG A 259 8.43 24.30 -41.38
C ARG A 259 8.59 25.57 -42.24
N GLY A 260 9.42 26.53 -41.81
CA GLY A 260 9.65 27.80 -42.51
C GLY A 260 11.08 28.31 -42.32
N LYS A 261 11.39 29.49 -42.89
CA LYS A 261 12.72 30.13 -42.72
C LYS A 261 12.83 30.84 -41.38
N VAL A 262 14.02 30.86 -40.79
CA VAL A 262 14.34 31.73 -39.65
C VAL A 262 14.37 33.18 -40.15
N LYS A 263 13.55 34.04 -39.55
CA LYS A 263 13.42 35.45 -39.97
C LYS A 263 14.32 36.33 -39.11
N LEU A 264 15.18 37.11 -39.75
CA LEU A 264 15.93 38.19 -39.09
C LEU A 264 15.23 39.51 -39.40
N LYS A 265 14.82 40.24 -38.36
CA LYS A 265 14.19 41.55 -38.47
C LYS A 265 14.99 42.57 -37.67
N VAL A 266 15.52 43.58 -38.34
CA VAL A 266 16.19 44.71 -37.68
C VAL A 266 15.19 45.86 -37.56
N LYS A 267 14.98 46.34 -36.34
CA LYS A 267 14.20 47.57 -36.07
C LYS A 267 14.92 48.39 -35.00
N ASN A 268 15.21 49.65 -35.30
CA ASN A 268 16.03 50.53 -34.45
C ASN A 268 17.40 49.91 -34.13
N ASN A 269 17.73 49.72 -32.85
CA ASN A 269 18.98 49.08 -32.39
C ASN A 269 18.79 47.61 -31.99
N VAL A 270 17.64 47.01 -32.31
CA VAL A 270 17.29 45.64 -31.95
C VAL A 270 17.23 44.76 -33.20
N LEU A 271 17.95 43.64 -33.15
CA LEU A 271 17.86 42.53 -34.10
C LEU A 271 17.00 41.44 -33.47
N ARG A 272 15.83 41.18 -34.06
CA ARG A 272 15.01 40.03 -33.70
C ARG A 272 15.29 38.85 -34.62
N VAL A 273 15.58 37.70 -34.03
CA VAL A 273 15.61 36.41 -34.72
C VAL A 273 14.35 35.65 -34.32
N GLU A 274 13.45 35.44 -35.29
CA GLU A 274 12.17 34.75 -35.08
C GLU A 274 12.21 33.38 -35.75
N LEU A 275 12.02 32.34 -34.94
CA LEU A 275 11.94 30.95 -35.35
C LEU A 275 10.50 30.45 -35.14
N LEU A 276 9.84 30.06 -36.23
CA LEU A 276 8.51 29.44 -36.20
C LEU A 276 8.65 27.91 -36.17
N SER A 277 8.61 27.32 -34.97
CA SER A 277 8.66 25.85 -34.81
C SER A 277 8.00 25.42 -33.50
N GLU A 278 6.91 24.67 -33.60
CA GLU A 278 6.21 24.10 -32.44
C GLU A 278 7.06 23.07 -31.70
N VAL A 279 7.81 22.25 -32.44
CA VAL A 279 8.72 21.22 -31.91
C VAL A 279 9.77 21.88 -31.01
N TRP A 280 10.47 22.89 -31.53
CA TRP A 280 11.49 23.61 -30.77
C TRP A 280 10.90 24.43 -29.63
N ARG A 281 9.74 25.07 -29.85
CA ARG A 281 9.04 25.87 -28.83
C ARG A 281 8.74 25.01 -27.61
N ARG A 282 8.18 23.82 -27.83
CA ARG A 282 7.86 22.85 -26.79
C ARG A 282 9.11 22.35 -26.09
N PHE A 283 10.11 21.90 -26.85
CA PHE A 283 11.38 21.43 -26.31
C PHE A 283 12.03 22.45 -25.36
N PHE A 284 12.22 23.69 -25.81
CA PHE A 284 12.88 24.69 -24.98
C PHE A 284 12.06 25.06 -23.75
N ARG A 285 10.73 25.16 -23.87
CA ARG A 285 9.82 25.51 -22.76
C ARG A 285 9.79 24.41 -21.70
N GLU A 286 9.71 23.15 -22.11
CA GLU A 286 9.69 22.02 -21.17
C GLU A 286 11.05 21.77 -20.52
N THR A 287 12.16 22.19 -21.15
CA THR A 287 13.51 21.86 -20.69
C THR A 287 14.17 22.99 -19.89
N PHE A 288 13.97 24.25 -20.26
CA PHE A 288 14.75 25.40 -19.76
C PHE A 288 13.91 26.49 -19.09
N TYR A 289 12.60 26.25 -18.93
CA TYR A 289 11.70 27.14 -18.19
C TYR A 289 11.02 26.36 -17.06
N VAL A 290 10.81 27.05 -15.94
CA VAL A 290 10.21 26.50 -14.72
C VAL A 290 8.70 26.66 -14.76
N ASP A 291 8.23 27.80 -15.26
CA ASP A 291 6.82 28.13 -15.32
C ASP A 291 6.27 27.95 -16.73
N SER A 292 4.99 27.60 -16.78
CA SER A 292 4.24 27.62 -18.04
C SER A 292 4.22 29.04 -18.62
N ASP A 293 4.45 30.09 -17.84
CA ASP A 293 4.45 31.47 -18.29
C ASP A 293 5.77 31.97 -18.92
N GLY A 294 6.82 31.17 -18.95
CA GLY A 294 8.10 31.53 -19.56
C GLY A 294 8.86 32.67 -18.88
N ASN A 295 8.53 33.01 -17.61
CA ASN A 295 9.17 34.09 -16.87
C ASN A 295 10.40 33.62 -16.09
N GLU A 296 10.45 32.33 -15.73
CA GLU A 296 11.52 31.74 -14.93
C GLU A 296 12.35 30.74 -15.74
N LYS A 297 13.55 31.18 -16.13
CA LYS A 297 14.54 30.37 -16.85
C LYS A 297 15.42 29.59 -15.88
N TYR A 298 15.81 28.37 -16.26
CA TYR A 298 16.59 27.46 -15.43
C TYR A 298 17.47 26.54 -16.30
N ILE A 299 18.61 26.11 -15.76
CA ILE A 299 19.49 25.12 -16.37
C ILE A 299 19.32 23.76 -15.68
N PRO A 300 18.89 22.70 -16.39
CA PRO A 300 18.63 21.41 -15.76
C PRO A 300 19.86 20.61 -15.37
N ASP A 301 19.70 19.73 -14.37
CA ASP A 301 20.83 18.95 -13.83
C ASP A 301 21.36 17.90 -14.82
N TRP A 302 20.55 17.42 -15.77
CA TRP A 302 21.02 16.51 -16.82
C TRP A 302 22.15 17.13 -17.68
N ILE A 303 22.31 18.46 -17.65
CA ILE A 303 23.40 19.16 -18.36
C ILE A 303 24.77 18.67 -17.88
N PHE A 304 24.90 18.22 -16.62
CA PHE A 304 26.14 17.62 -16.12
C PHE A 304 26.37 16.19 -16.66
N ASP A 305 25.36 15.54 -17.23
CA ASP A 305 25.55 14.29 -17.99
C ASP A 305 25.88 14.52 -19.45
N ALA A 306 25.67 15.73 -19.98
CA ALA A 306 26.08 16.11 -21.33
C ALA A 306 27.60 16.04 -21.52
N ASN A 307 28.08 16.09 -22.76
CA ASN A 307 29.51 16.19 -23.02
C ASN A 307 30.06 17.62 -22.76
N LYS A 308 31.38 17.72 -22.66
CA LYS A 308 32.09 18.97 -22.37
C LYS A 308 31.88 20.03 -23.45
N ASP A 309 31.70 19.63 -24.70
CA ASP A 309 31.52 20.55 -25.83
C ASP A 309 30.19 21.30 -25.73
N PHE A 310 29.10 20.58 -25.44
CA PHE A 310 27.81 21.19 -25.19
C PHE A 310 27.84 22.15 -23.99
N CYS A 311 28.38 21.70 -22.85
CA CYS A 311 28.50 22.54 -21.65
C CYS A 311 29.33 23.80 -21.91
N THR A 312 30.41 23.64 -22.68
CA THR A 312 31.25 24.73 -23.16
C THR A 312 30.47 25.73 -24.01
N GLY A 313 29.71 25.23 -24.99
CA GLY A 313 28.84 26.04 -25.82
C GLY A 313 27.84 26.85 -24.98
N LEU A 314 27.18 26.19 -24.03
CA LEU A 314 26.18 26.81 -23.15
C LEU A 314 26.78 27.96 -22.34
N VAL A 315 27.95 27.75 -21.73
CA VAL A 315 28.68 28.81 -21.01
C VAL A 315 29.02 29.97 -21.95
N ARG A 316 29.53 29.68 -23.15
CA ARG A 316 29.86 30.70 -24.16
C ARG A 316 28.62 31.52 -24.56
N GLY A 317 27.51 30.86 -24.86
CA GLY A 317 26.27 31.53 -25.26
C GLY A 317 25.71 32.46 -24.20
N LEU A 318 25.72 32.04 -22.92
CA LEU A 318 25.30 32.90 -21.80
C LEU A 318 26.19 34.14 -21.65
N ILE A 319 27.50 33.99 -21.84
CA ILE A 319 28.45 35.11 -21.76
C ILE A 319 28.36 36.02 -22.98
N ASP A 320 28.14 35.47 -24.16
CA ASP A 320 28.02 36.27 -25.38
C ASP A 320 26.74 37.12 -25.39
N GLY A 321 25.66 36.64 -24.76
CA GLY A 321 24.43 37.42 -24.56
C GLY A 321 24.52 38.40 -23.41
N ASP A 322 24.63 37.90 -22.17
CA ASP A 322 24.51 38.70 -20.93
C ASP A 322 25.87 39.13 -20.33
N GLY A 323 26.98 38.91 -21.05
CA GLY A 323 28.32 39.18 -20.57
C GLY A 323 28.85 40.56 -20.91
N HIS A 324 29.74 41.06 -20.06
CA HIS A 324 30.43 42.33 -20.24
C HIS A 324 31.94 42.18 -20.02
N ASN A 325 32.73 42.76 -20.92
CA ASN A 325 34.18 42.68 -20.88
C ASN A 325 34.76 43.81 -20.00
N LEU A 326 35.31 43.46 -18.84
CA LEU A 326 35.90 44.41 -17.89
C LEU A 326 37.34 44.73 -18.33
N LYS A 327 37.48 45.63 -19.31
CA LYS A 327 38.77 46.04 -19.92
C LYS A 327 39.83 46.40 -18.88
N ASN A 328 39.44 47.11 -17.80
CA ASN A 328 40.36 47.56 -16.73
C ASN A 328 40.81 46.43 -15.78
N ARG A 329 40.13 45.27 -15.76
CA ARG A 329 40.42 44.16 -14.83
C ARG A 329 40.83 42.86 -15.53
N LYS A 330 40.94 42.86 -16.87
CA LYS A 330 41.24 41.66 -17.70
C LYS A 330 40.34 40.48 -17.31
N ALA A 331 39.03 40.73 -17.24
CA ALA A 331 38.03 39.79 -16.75
C ALA A 331 36.72 39.93 -17.54
N ASN A 332 35.98 38.83 -17.71
CA ASN A 332 34.62 38.87 -18.22
C ASN A 332 33.64 38.76 -17.05
N SER A 333 32.54 39.50 -17.12
CA SER A 333 31.49 39.46 -16.12
C SER A 333 30.18 39.07 -16.77
N TYR A 334 29.57 37.98 -16.33
CA TYR A 334 28.17 37.69 -16.61
C TYR A 334 27.30 38.42 -15.59
N GLY A 335 26.21 39.06 -16.02
CA GLY A 335 25.27 39.73 -15.13
C GLY A 335 23.86 39.25 -15.35
N SER A 336 23.19 38.80 -14.28
CA SER A 336 21.76 38.47 -14.36
C SER A 336 20.99 39.05 -13.20
N SER A 337 19.78 39.51 -13.47
CA SER A 337 18.81 39.83 -12.41
C SER A 337 18.24 38.56 -11.74
N ARG A 338 18.49 37.38 -12.33
CA ARG A 338 18.11 36.06 -11.80
C ARG A 338 19.32 35.41 -11.11
N PRO A 339 19.35 35.34 -9.77
CA PRO A 339 20.50 34.78 -9.04
C PRO A 339 20.77 33.31 -9.39
N GLN A 340 19.72 32.52 -9.61
CA GLN A 340 19.81 31.09 -9.91
C GLN A 340 20.71 30.81 -11.12
N LEU A 341 20.53 31.54 -12.23
CA LEU A 341 21.34 31.36 -13.44
C LEU A 341 22.81 31.67 -13.18
N ALA A 342 23.13 32.67 -12.34
CA ALA A 342 24.51 32.99 -11.98
C ALA A 342 25.16 31.85 -11.16
N TYR A 343 24.41 31.23 -10.23
CA TYR A 343 24.91 30.07 -9.47
C TYR A 343 25.05 28.82 -10.33
N GLN A 344 24.08 28.53 -11.21
CA GLN A 344 24.14 27.39 -12.13
C GLN A 344 25.27 27.54 -13.14
N LEU A 345 25.48 28.74 -13.68
CA LEU A 345 26.63 29.05 -14.54
C LEU A 345 27.96 28.81 -13.82
N ARG A 346 28.09 29.25 -12.56
CA ARG A 346 29.28 28.97 -11.74
C ARG A 346 29.52 27.47 -11.61
N ASP A 347 28.48 26.69 -11.33
CA ASP A 347 28.61 25.25 -11.13
C ASP A 347 29.08 24.54 -12.41
N ILE A 348 28.60 24.97 -13.59
CA ILE A 348 29.07 24.46 -14.89
C ILE A 348 30.53 24.85 -15.16
N ILE A 349 30.90 26.11 -14.87
CA ILE A 349 32.28 26.59 -14.99
C ILE A 349 33.22 25.78 -14.08
N CYS A 350 32.78 25.45 -12.87
CA CYS A 350 33.52 24.60 -11.94
C CYS A 350 33.64 23.16 -12.47
N ALA A 351 32.56 22.59 -12.98
CA ALA A 351 32.52 21.23 -13.53
C ALA A 351 33.40 21.07 -14.79
N LEU A 352 33.53 22.13 -15.59
CA LEU A 352 34.45 22.18 -16.73
C LEU A 352 35.93 22.34 -16.32
N GLY A 353 36.21 22.54 -15.02
CA GLY A 353 37.56 22.68 -14.48
C GLY A 353 38.16 24.08 -14.66
N TYR A 354 37.34 25.10 -14.86
CA TYR A 354 37.81 26.50 -14.94
C TYR A 354 37.96 27.16 -13.56
N GLY A 355 37.56 26.45 -12.50
CA GLY A 355 37.69 26.89 -11.12
C GLY A 355 36.53 27.77 -10.64
N TRP A 356 36.63 28.25 -9.40
CA TRP A 356 35.53 28.93 -8.73
C TRP A 356 35.41 30.41 -9.08
N SER A 357 34.34 30.75 -9.79
CA SER A 357 34.03 32.15 -10.13
C SER A 357 33.26 32.85 -9.02
N SER A 358 33.69 34.07 -8.68
CA SER A 358 33.05 34.87 -7.63
C SER A 358 31.75 35.49 -8.12
N ILE A 359 30.70 35.44 -7.30
CA ILE A 359 29.45 36.16 -7.55
C ILE A 359 29.44 37.43 -6.71
N ARG A 360 28.89 38.53 -7.22
CA ARG A 360 28.72 39.82 -6.55
C ARG A 360 27.29 40.30 -6.74
N LYS A 361 26.62 40.78 -5.68
CA LYS A 361 25.32 41.46 -5.79
C LYS A 361 25.57 42.96 -5.85
N SER A 362 24.87 43.67 -6.73
CA SER A 362 24.89 45.14 -6.76
C SER A 362 24.39 45.74 -5.44
N LYS A 363 24.99 46.87 -5.02
CA LYS A 363 24.61 47.59 -3.79
C LYS A 363 23.46 48.61 -3.99
N ASP A 364 22.98 48.77 -5.21
CA ASP A 364 21.97 49.79 -5.54
C ASP A 364 20.56 49.29 -5.17
N ASN A 365 19.97 49.88 -4.14
CA ASN A 365 18.64 49.53 -3.62
C ASN A 365 17.48 50.08 -4.47
N ARG A 366 17.75 50.93 -5.48
CA ARG A 366 16.69 51.56 -6.33
C ARG A 366 16.32 50.75 -7.57
N LYS A 367 17.04 49.68 -7.90
CA LYS A 367 16.78 48.79 -9.06
C LYS A 367 16.77 47.33 -8.65
N LYS A 368 16.19 46.45 -9.49
CA LYS A 368 16.28 45.00 -9.31
C LYS A 368 17.77 44.60 -9.14
N PRO A 369 18.14 43.83 -8.11
CA PRO A 369 19.53 43.52 -7.81
C PRO A 369 20.16 42.68 -8.93
N LEU A 370 21.35 43.09 -9.37
CA LEU A 370 22.13 42.37 -10.37
C LEU A 370 23.13 41.44 -9.68
N TYR A 371 23.15 40.18 -10.09
CA TYR A 371 24.10 39.16 -9.67
C TYR A 371 25.16 39.01 -10.76
N SER A 372 26.36 39.50 -10.47
CA SER A 372 27.48 39.53 -11.39
C SER A 372 28.48 38.44 -11.06
N LEU A 373 28.65 37.48 -11.96
CA LEU A 373 29.69 36.47 -11.89
C LEU A 373 30.92 36.99 -12.65
N THR A 374 32.05 37.15 -11.95
CA THR A 374 33.30 37.63 -12.57
C THR A 374 34.29 36.48 -12.74
N MET A 375 34.77 36.29 -13.96
CA MET A 375 35.82 35.32 -14.31
C MET A 375 37.14 36.07 -14.56
N PHE A 376 38.18 35.72 -13.81
CA PHE A 376 39.51 36.33 -13.93
C PHE A 376 40.43 35.55 -14.87
N GLY A 377 41.41 36.24 -15.46
CA GLY A 377 42.37 35.72 -16.45
C GLY A 377 43.15 34.48 -16.01
N SER A 378 42.58 33.33 -16.38
CA SER A 378 43.14 32.01 -16.72
C SER A 378 42.01 30.99 -16.88
N THR A 379 40.94 31.15 -16.08
CA THR A 379 39.62 30.51 -16.21
C THR A 379 39.06 30.66 -17.63
N PHE A 380 39.39 31.77 -18.31
CA PHE A 380 38.99 32.06 -19.68
C PHE A 380 40.17 32.09 -20.69
N ALA A 381 41.43 32.00 -20.24
CA ALA A 381 42.59 32.07 -21.16
C ALA A 381 42.77 30.77 -21.98
N LYS A 382 42.20 29.66 -21.53
CA LYS A 382 42.03 28.45 -22.35
C LYS A 382 40.92 28.60 -23.43
N TYR A 383 40.13 29.68 -23.37
CA TYR A 383 38.99 29.94 -24.25
C TYR A 383 39.24 30.97 -25.35
N SER A 384 40.15 31.93 -25.15
CA SER A 384 40.62 32.85 -26.19
C SER A 384 42.14 32.86 -26.13
N LYS A 385 42.83 32.84 -27.28
CA LYS A 385 44.31 32.78 -27.43
C LYS A 385 45.06 33.94 -26.76
N LEU A 386 44.99 34.08 -25.44
CA LEU A 386 45.63 35.13 -24.65
C LEU A 386 46.29 34.49 -23.43
N ASP A 387 47.56 34.16 -23.61
CA ASP A 387 48.46 33.56 -22.63
C ASP A 387 48.81 34.55 -21.51
N ARG A 388 48.21 34.44 -20.31
CA ARG A 388 48.52 35.36 -19.18
C ARG A 388 48.41 34.70 -17.79
N LYS A 389 49.39 35.05 -16.93
CA LYS A 389 49.61 34.58 -15.55
C LYS A 389 48.39 34.77 -14.61
N CYS A 390 48.02 33.68 -13.91
CA CYS A 390 47.01 33.63 -12.85
C CYS A 390 47.37 34.43 -11.60
N ARG A 391 46.37 34.99 -10.90
CA ARG A 391 46.49 35.35 -9.48
C ARG A 391 46.30 34.11 -8.59
N LYS A 392 47.06 34.02 -7.49
CA LYS A 392 47.01 32.95 -6.47
C LYS A 392 45.57 32.62 -6.07
N VAL A 393 45.22 31.34 -6.20
CA VAL A 393 43.88 30.77 -6.04
C VAL A 393 43.41 30.92 -4.58
N SER A 394 42.20 31.44 -4.35
CA SER A 394 41.64 31.61 -2.99
C SER A 394 40.97 30.35 -2.43
N PHE A 395 40.87 29.29 -3.25
CA PHE A 395 40.22 28.02 -2.96
C PHE A 395 41.20 26.84 -3.09
N ILE A 396 40.86 25.70 -2.50
CA ILE A 396 41.49 24.40 -2.77
C ILE A 396 40.47 23.56 -3.54
N GLU A 397 40.90 22.89 -4.59
CA GLU A 397 40.04 22.07 -5.43
C GLU A 397 40.48 20.62 -5.35
N THR A 398 39.52 19.71 -5.12
CA THR A 398 39.68 18.26 -5.22
C THR A 398 38.80 17.74 -6.35
N ASN A 399 38.73 16.41 -6.51
CA ASN A 399 37.84 15.79 -7.50
C ASN A 399 36.37 16.09 -7.19
N ASP A 400 35.99 16.04 -5.91
CA ASP A 400 34.59 16.10 -5.48
C ASP A 400 34.19 17.44 -4.82
N TYR A 401 35.16 18.25 -4.38
CA TYR A 401 34.87 19.45 -3.60
C TYR A 401 35.74 20.66 -3.98
N ILE A 402 35.18 21.85 -3.76
CA ILE A 402 35.89 23.13 -3.78
C ILE A 402 35.83 23.73 -2.38
N TYR A 403 36.98 23.86 -1.72
CA TYR A 403 37.11 24.39 -0.38
C TYR A 403 37.43 25.89 -0.39
N GLN A 404 36.55 26.68 0.23
CA GLN A 404 36.64 28.14 0.25
C GLN A 404 36.94 28.69 1.63
N LYS A 405 37.76 29.76 1.66
CA LYS A 405 38.09 30.46 2.90
C LYS A 405 36.89 31.18 3.49
N ILE A 406 36.75 31.09 4.81
CA ILE A 406 35.78 31.87 5.57
C ILE A 406 36.19 33.35 5.57
N LYS A 407 35.21 34.24 5.40
CA LYS A 407 35.37 35.69 5.42
C LYS A 407 35.05 36.25 6.80
N LYS A 408 33.99 35.76 7.44
CA LYS A 408 33.43 36.28 8.69
C LYS A 408 32.63 35.18 9.39
N ILE A 409 32.72 35.13 10.72
CA ILE A 409 31.91 34.28 11.59
C ILE A 409 31.26 35.20 12.63
N GLU A 410 29.97 35.07 12.87
CA GLU A 410 29.21 35.87 13.84
C GLU A 410 28.25 34.98 14.63
N SER A 411 28.07 35.30 15.92
CA SER A 411 26.95 34.77 16.71
C SER A 411 25.73 35.64 16.47
N ILE A 412 24.57 35.02 16.24
CA ILE A 412 23.29 35.69 16.05
C ILE A 412 22.29 35.06 17.03
N TYR A 413 21.84 35.82 18.02
CA TYR A 413 20.75 35.39 18.88
C TYR A 413 19.47 35.24 18.05
N TYR A 414 18.81 34.09 18.18
CA TYR A 414 17.57 33.79 17.48
C TYR A 414 16.58 33.12 18.44
N LYS A 415 15.36 33.66 18.46
CA LYS A 415 14.23 33.08 19.18
C LYS A 415 13.10 32.86 18.20
N GLY A 416 12.83 31.60 17.88
CA GLY A 416 11.87 31.24 16.84
C GLY A 416 11.99 29.78 16.41
N GLN A 417 11.43 29.46 15.25
CA GLN A 417 11.50 28.11 14.68
C GLN A 417 12.76 27.94 13.83
N LEU A 418 13.50 26.87 14.08
CA LEU A 418 14.58 26.41 13.21
C LEU A 418 14.22 25.10 12.57
N TYR A 419 14.67 24.92 11.34
CA TYR A 419 14.58 23.66 10.63
C TYR A 419 15.56 22.66 11.27
N ASP A 420 15.02 21.57 11.83
CA ASP A 420 15.73 20.41 12.36
C ASP A 420 15.52 19.23 11.40
N LYS A 421 16.62 18.61 11.00
CA LYS A 421 16.65 17.50 10.03
C LYS A 421 16.24 17.85 8.60
N LEU A 422 17.12 18.54 7.89
CA LEU A 422 17.03 18.67 6.44
C LEU A 422 17.16 17.28 5.81
N ASN A 423 16.03 16.70 5.39
CA ASN A 423 15.94 15.35 4.88
C ASN A 423 16.61 15.27 3.49
N GLN A 424 17.93 15.04 3.49
CA GLN A 424 18.74 14.85 2.29
C GLN A 424 19.46 13.51 2.32
N PRO A 425 19.79 12.96 1.15
CA PRO A 425 20.30 11.62 0.99
C PRO A 425 21.37 11.09 1.92
N ASN A 426 22.29 11.97 2.28
CA ASN A 426 23.46 11.60 3.07
C ASN A 426 23.46 12.35 4.41
N ASN A 427 22.31 12.88 4.83
CA ASN A 427 22.20 13.91 5.87
C ASN A 427 23.10 15.12 5.60
N GLN A 428 23.54 15.32 4.35
CA GLN A 428 24.38 16.43 3.90
C GLN A 428 23.54 17.36 3.05
N TYR A 429 23.58 18.65 3.32
CA TYR A 429 22.84 19.68 2.60
C TYR A 429 23.81 20.66 1.95
N ARG A 430 23.67 20.85 0.63
CA ARG A 430 24.41 21.87 -0.12
C ARG A 430 23.64 23.19 -0.07
N THR A 431 24.09 24.12 0.77
CA THR A 431 23.63 25.51 0.67
C THR A 431 24.37 26.23 -0.46
N VAL A 432 23.86 27.39 -0.87
CA VAL A 432 24.57 28.31 -1.77
C VAL A 432 25.97 28.64 -1.25
N SER A 433 26.23 28.55 0.07
CA SER A 433 27.47 28.95 0.74
C SER A 433 28.27 27.84 1.40
N GLY A 434 27.92 26.57 1.15
CA GLY A 434 28.72 25.41 1.53
C GLY A 434 27.88 24.24 2.03
N ILE A 435 28.57 23.14 2.32
CA ILE A 435 27.97 21.86 2.71
C ILE A 435 27.86 21.77 4.24
N ILE A 436 26.67 21.42 4.72
CA ILE A 436 26.36 21.18 6.14
C ILE A 436 25.84 19.75 6.33
N HIS A 437 25.95 19.20 7.54
CA HIS A 437 25.44 17.87 7.90
C HIS A 437 24.61 17.91 9.19
N ASN A 438 23.56 17.10 9.19
CA ASN A 438 22.60 17.00 10.28
C ASN A 438 23.11 16.03 11.38
N SER A 439 23.13 16.47 12.64
CA SER A 439 23.95 15.88 13.70
C SER A 439 23.35 14.68 14.46
N LYS A 440 22.12 14.22 14.18
CA LYS A 440 21.39 13.28 15.07
C LYS A 440 21.55 11.77 14.78
N PHE A 441 22.22 11.34 13.71
CA PHE A 441 22.24 9.93 13.27
C PHE A 441 23.62 9.24 13.29
N MET A 442 24.49 9.58 14.25
CA MET A 442 25.77 8.86 14.40
C MET A 442 25.99 8.46 15.86
N PHE A 443 25.25 7.44 16.31
CA PHE A 443 25.62 6.51 17.38
C PHE A 443 24.68 5.29 17.27
N ASP A 444 25.00 4.37 16.36
CA ASP A 444 25.40 3.01 16.70
C ASP A 444 25.85 2.27 15.44
N SER A 445 26.98 1.59 15.64
CA SER A 445 27.84 0.77 14.78
C SER A 445 27.31 0.21 13.46
N ILE A 446 28.23 0.14 12.47
CA ILE A 446 28.42 -1.01 11.54
C ILE A 446 27.18 -1.41 10.69
N ALA A 447 27.39 -1.43 9.36
CA ALA A 447 26.53 -2.04 8.33
C ALA A 447 25.26 -1.26 7.91
N GLY A 448 25.08 -1.14 6.59
CA GLY A 448 23.77 -0.97 5.94
C GLY A 448 23.01 0.35 6.18
N GLN A 449 23.27 1.37 5.36
CA GLN A 449 22.45 2.60 5.34
C GLN A 449 21.06 2.36 4.71
N PRO A 450 19.96 2.89 5.28
CA PRO A 450 18.75 3.16 4.52
C PRO A 450 18.89 4.48 3.76
N LEU A 451 18.38 4.44 2.54
CA LEU A 451 18.53 5.41 1.47
C LEU A 451 17.39 6.46 1.49
N PRO A 452 17.45 7.48 0.62
CA PRO A 452 16.58 8.65 0.68
C PRO A 452 15.60 8.76 -0.47
N ALA A 453 14.40 9.25 -0.13
CA ALA A 453 13.25 9.55 -0.98
C ALA A 453 13.55 10.15 -2.38
N PRO A 454 13.32 9.41 -3.49
CA PRO A 454 13.34 9.99 -4.84
C PRO A 454 12.07 10.77 -5.30
N VAL A 455 12.25 11.92 -5.96
CA VAL A 455 11.13 12.73 -6.50
C VAL A 455 10.54 12.09 -7.76
N PHE A 456 9.30 11.61 -7.72
CA PHE A 456 8.53 11.16 -8.89
C PHE A 456 7.07 11.53 -8.77
N GLN A 457 6.51 12.26 -9.73
CA GLN A 457 5.06 12.24 -9.96
C GLN A 457 4.72 12.46 -11.45
N PRO A 458 3.92 11.55 -12.07
CA PRO A 458 3.14 11.88 -13.24
C PRO A 458 2.02 12.85 -12.86
N HIS A 459 1.62 13.74 -13.78
CA HIS A 459 0.61 14.76 -13.52
C HIS A 459 -0.74 14.12 -13.12
N VAL A 460 -1.27 14.55 -11.98
CA VAL A 460 -2.50 14.03 -11.39
C VAL A 460 -3.66 14.92 -11.80
N LYS A 461 -4.66 14.36 -12.48
CA LYS A 461 -5.86 15.09 -12.91
C LYS A 461 -6.98 15.02 -11.87
N TYR A 462 -7.12 13.90 -11.16
CA TYR A 462 -8.05 13.77 -10.04
C TYR A 462 -7.31 13.19 -8.83
N SER A 463 -7.44 13.84 -7.68
CA SER A 463 -6.98 13.34 -6.39
C SER A 463 -8.07 13.60 -5.36
N ASN A 464 -8.69 12.53 -4.88
CA ASN A 464 -9.65 12.59 -3.78
C ASN A 464 -9.42 11.40 -2.85
N ARG A 465 -10.17 11.34 -1.74
CA ARG A 465 -10.02 10.29 -0.70
C ARG A 465 -10.18 8.86 -1.20
N LEU A 466 -10.75 8.65 -2.38
CA LEU A 466 -11.09 7.34 -2.93
C LEU A 466 -10.47 7.11 -4.32
N GLU A 467 -9.85 8.11 -4.96
CA GLU A 467 -9.36 7.99 -6.34
C GLU A 467 -8.14 8.89 -6.61
N LEU A 468 -7.13 8.28 -7.24
CA LEU A 468 -6.06 8.95 -7.96
C LEU A 468 -6.18 8.65 -9.45
N TYR A 469 -6.17 9.69 -10.27
CA TYR A 469 -6.12 9.56 -11.73
C TYR A 469 -4.97 10.36 -12.31
N PHE A 470 -4.10 9.68 -13.04
CA PHE A 470 -2.95 10.25 -13.74
C PHE A 470 -3.26 10.33 -15.24
N ASP A 471 -3.61 11.51 -15.75
CA ASP A 471 -4.07 11.67 -17.15
C ASP A 471 -2.96 11.42 -18.18
N LYS A 472 -1.71 11.77 -17.87
CA LYS A 472 -0.57 11.63 -18.81
C LYS A 472 -0.18 10.20 -19.11
N ILE A 473 -0.42 9.31 -18.14
CA ILE A 473 -0.14 7.89 -18.26
C ILE A 473 -1.42 7.05 -18.23
N ASN A 474 -2.59 7.70 -18.24
CA ASN A 474 -3.91 7.09 -18.20
C ASN A 474 -4.03 5.97 -17.15
N SER A 475 -3.51 6.20 -15.95
CA SER A 475 -3.49 5.21 -14.86
C SER A 475 -4.36 5.68 -13.71
N THR A 476 -5.01 4.74 -13.02
CA THR A 476 -5.96 5.03 -11.94
C THR A 476 -5.71 4.12 -10.76
N LEU A 477 -5.73 4.66 -9.55
CA LEU A 477 -5.84 3.90 -8.31
C LEU A 477 -7.14 4.29 -7.61
N THR A 478 -8.03 3.34 -7.37
CA THR A 478 -9.33 3.59 -6.72
C THR A 478 -9.48 2.71 -5.49
N ILE A 479 -10.02 3.28 -4.41
CA ILE A 479 -10.37 2.56 -3.20
C ILE A 479 -11.90 2.56 -3.04
N GLY A 480 -12.49 1.39 -2.86
CA GLY A 480 -13.91 1.20 -2.66
C GLY A 480 -14.24 0.34 -1.45
N SER A 481 -15.53 0.11 -1.26
CA SER A 481 -16.08 -0.75 -0.20
C SER A 481 -16.79 -1.96 -0.82
N ALA A 482 -16.69 -3.12 -0.17
CA ALA A 482 -17.46 -4.30 -0.52
C ALA A 482 -18.98 -4.11 -0.28
N GLU A 483 -19.37 -3.10 0.51
CA GLU A 483 -20.78 -2.72 0.71
C GLU A 483 -21.42 -2.19 -0.58
N THR A 484 -20.63 -1.64 -1.50
CA THR A 484 -21.05 -1.19 -2.83
C THR A 484 -20.92 -2.32 -3.86
N ARG A 485 -21.99 -3.10 -4.04
CA ARG A 485 -22.01 -4.35 -4.83
C ARG A 485 -21.61 -4.23 -6.31
N ASP A 486 -21.68 -3.04 -6.91
CA ASP A 486 -21.34 -2.79 -8.32
C ASP A 486 -19.93 -2.24 -8.55
N PHE A 487 -19.13 -2.11 -7.50
CA PHE A 487 -17.79 -1.54 -7.61
C PHE A 487 -16.84 -2.42 -8.45
N GLY A 488 -16.17 -1.83 -9.45
CA GLY A 488 -15.07 -2.46 -10.19
C GLY A 488 -15.42 -3.32 -11.41
N ARG A 489 -16.69 -3.66 -11.67
CA ARG A 489 -17.11 -4.61 -12.74
C ARG A 489 -17.05 -4.10 -14.20
N GLY A 490 -16.71 -2.82 -14.41
CA GLY A 490 -16.85 -2.15 -15.72
C GLY A 490 -15.53 -1.91 -16.48
N ARG A 491 -14.39 -2.39 -16.00
CA ARG A 491 -13.07 -2.14 -16.59
C ARG A 491 -12.11 -3.28 -16.31
N THR A 492 -11.10 -3.45 -17.16
CA THR A 492 -10.01 -4.39 -16.89
C THR A 492 -9.17 -3.88 -15.71
N ILE A 493 -8.98 -4.72 -14.70
CA ILE A 493 -8.26 -4.37 -13.47
C ILE A 493 -6.86 -5.00 -13.55
N ASN A 494 -5.79 -4.20 -13.50
CA ASN A 494 -4.43 -4.72 -13.50
C ASN A 494 -4.01 -5.21 -12.11
N ASN A 495 -4.38 -4.47 -11.06
CA ASN A 495 -4.01 -4.76 -9.69
C ASN A 495 -5.25 -4.73 -8.80
N LEU A 496 -5.61 -5.86 -8.18
CA LEU A 496 -6.77 -5.99 -7.30
C LEU A 496 -6.35 -6.43 -5.90
N HIS A 497 -6.73 -5.65 -4.90
CA HIS A 497 -6.46 -5.97 -3.49
C HIS A 497 -7.77 -5.94 -2.71
N LEU A 498 -8.05 -7.05 -2.04
CA LEU A 498 -9.24 -7.27 -1.23
C LEU A 498 -8.79 -7.39 0.22
N SER A 499 -9.09 -6.37 1.03
CA SER A 499 -8.67 -6.27 2.42
C SER A 499 -9.79 -6.66 3.36
N GLU A 500 -9.46 -7.54 4.30
CA GLU A 500 -10.38 -8.16 5.27
C GLU A 500 -11.49 -8.99 4.62
N VAL A 501 -11.11 -9.87 3.69
CA VAL A 501 -12.03 -10.71 2.89
C VAL A 501 -12.87 -11.67 3.73
N SER A 502 -12.43 -12.04 4.93
CA SER A 502 -13.24 -12.86 5.86
C SER A 502 -14.50 -12.13 6.37
N SER A 503 -14.61 -10.82 6.11
CA SER A 503 -15.80 -10.06 6.45
C SER A 503 -17.03 -10.51 5.64
N PRO A 504 -18.22 -10.60 6.24
CA PRO A 504 -19.46 -10.95 5.55
C PRO A 504 -19.87 -9.96 4.45
N SER A 505 -19.25 -8.78 4.38
CA SER A 505 -19.43 -7.81 3.30
C SER A 505 -18.98 -8.35 1.94
N PHE A 506 -17.99 -9.25 1.91
CA PHE A 506 -17.51 -9.87 0.68
C PHE A 506 -18.37 -11.09 0.33
N THR A 507 -19.35 -10.90 -0.54
CA THR A 507 -20.16 -12.00 -1.07
C THR A 507 -19.41 -12.75 -2.18
N GLU A 508 -19.78 -14.01 -2.40
CA GLU A 508 -19.19 -14.84 -3.46
C GLU A 508 -19.41 -14.22 -4.85
N ASP A 509 -20.65 -13.80 -5.15
CA ASP A 509 -20.98 -13.11 -6.40
C ASP A 509 -20.12 -11.86 -6.62
N PHE A 510 -19.91 -11.06 -5.56
CA PHE A 510 -19.12 -9.84 -5.62
C PHE A 510 -17.67 -10.13 -6.00
N LEU A 511 -17.07 -11.15 -5.35
CA LEU A 511 -15.72 -11.57 -5.63
C LEU A 511 -15.57 -12.16 -7.02
N ILE A 512 -16.47 -13.03 -7.46
CA ILE A 512 -16.45 -13.59 -8.83
C ILE A 512 -16.43 -12.46 -9.86
N GLY A 513 -17.33 -11.48 -9.73
CA GLY A 513 -17.40 -10.35 -10.68
C GLY A 513 -16.10 -9.52 -10.73
N LEU A 514 -15.45 -9.30 -9.59
CA LEU A 514 -14.17 -8.59 -9.53
C LEU A 514 -13.01 -9.40 -10.10
N LEU A 515 -12.93 -10.68 -9.72
CA LEU A 515 -11.83 -11.56 -10.12
C LEU A 515 -11.84 -11.82 -11.63
N GLU A 516 -13.01 -11.97 -12.25
CA GLU A 516 -13.16 -12.09 -13.71
C GLU A 516 -12.76 -10.83 -14.47
N SER A 517 -12.73 -9.67 -13.79
CA SER A 517 -12.26 -8.41 -14.38
C SER A 517 -10.73 -8.29 -14.39
N VAL A 518 -10.00 -9.21 -13.76
CA VAL A 518 -8.53 -9.22 -13.68
C VAL A 518 -7.95 -10.20 -14.70
N PRO A 519 -7.11 -9.75 -15.65
CA PRO A 519 -6.47 -10.64 -16.62
C PRO A 519 -5.45 -11.56 -15.92
N ARG A 520 -5.07 -12.67 -16.57
CA ARG A 520 -4.05 -13.60 -16.04
C ARG A 520 -2.70 -12.95 -15.73
N THR A 521 -2.39 -11.85 -16.41
CA THR A 521 -1.15 -11.08 -16.20
C THR A 521 -1.24 -10.07 -15.04
N GLY A 522 -2.44 -9.75 -14.56
CA GLY A 522 -2.65 -8.81 -13.45
C GLY A 522 -2.30 -9.42 -12.10
N HIS A 523 -2.40 -8.64 -11.03
CA HIS A 523 -2.18 -9.05 -9.64
C HIS A 523 -3.50 -9.13 -8.87
N VAL A 524 -3.66 -10.18 -8.07
CA VAL A 524 -4.75 -10.31 -7.09
C VAL A 524 -4.15 -10.66 -5.74
N VAL A 525 -4.50 -9.89 -4.72
CA VAL A 525 -4.12 -10.17 -3.33
C VAL A 525 -5.37 -10.15 -2.45
N LEU A 526 -5.63 -11.26 -1.76
CA LEU A 526 -6.68 -11.40 -0.77
C LEU A 526 -6.00 -11.49 0.60
N GLU A 527 -6.33 -10.62 1.54
CA GLU A 527 -5.73 -10.68 2.89
C GLU A 527 -6.78 -10.56 3.98
N SER A 528 -6.64 -11.35 5.06
CA SER A 528 -7.50 -11.24 6.25
C SER A 528 -6.95 -12.00 7.45
N THR A 529 -7.55 -11.76 8.62
CA THR A 529 -7.46 -12.66 9.79
C THR A 529 -8.33 -13.91 9.60
N ALA A 530 -8.07 -14.97 10.36
CA ALA A 530 -8.92 -16.17 10.33
C ALA A 530 -10.26 -15.90 11.02
N ARG A 531 -11.33 -15.77 10.24
CA ARG A 531 -12.68 -15.57 10.76
C ARG A 531 -13.70 -16.36 9.95
N GLY A 532 -14.39 -17.27 10.63
CA GLY A 532 -15.48 -18.07 10.09
C GLY A 532 -14.99 -19.28 9.30
N GLU A 533 -15.51 -20.46 9.64
CA GLU A 533 -15.28 -21.69 8.88
C GLU A 533 -16.28 -21.74 7.72
N GLY A 534 -15.89 -21.10 6.62
CA GLY A 534 -16.71 -20.99 5.41
C GLY A 534 -16.84 -19.56 4.93
N GLY A 535 -17.04 -19.44 3.62
CA GLY A 535 -17.03 -18.17 2.91
C GLY A 535 -15.75 -17.96 2.11
N PRO A 536 -15.74 -16.97 1.22
CA PRO A 536 -14.81 -16.96 0.11
C PRO A 536 -13.34 -16.97 0.52
N PHE A 537 -12.96 -16.25 1.57
CA PHE A 537 -11.56 -16.22 2.03
C PHE A 537 -11.05 -17.59 2.48
N TYR A 538 -11.85 -18.34 3.24
CA TYR A 538 -11.51 -19.70 3.69
C TYR A 538 -11.28 -20.62 2.49
N ASP A 539 -12.19 -20.59 1.51
CA ASP A 539 -12.12 -21.46 0.33
C ASP A 539 -10.88 -21.15 -0.54
N TYR A 540 -10.58 -19.86 -0.74
CA TYR A 540 -9.37 -19.43 -1.45
C TYR A 540 -8.11 -19.81 -0.68
N TYR A 541 -8.05 -19.58 0.63
CA TYR A 541 -6.88 -19.86 1.45
C TYR A 541 -6.59 -21.37 1.54
N MET A 542 -7.58 -22.19 1.88
CA MET A 542 -7.42 -23.64 1.99
C MET A 542 -7.11 -24.29 0.64
N GLY A 543 -7.69 -23.76 -0.44
CA GLY A 543 -7.33 -24.14 -1.79
C GLY A 543 -5.86 -23.82 -2.12
N ALA A 544 -5.37 -22.66 -1.68
CA ALA A 544 -4.02 -22.18 -1.97
C ALA A 544 -2.95 -22.86 -1.09
N LYS A 545 -3.29 -23.21 0.16
CA LYS A 545 -2.46 -24.01 1.08
C LYS A 545 -2.19 -25.42 0.53
N ASN A 546 -3.16 -26.02 -0.17
CA ASN A 546 -3.10 -27.40 -0.66
C ASN A 546 -3.38 -27.51 -2.17
N PRO A 547 -2.42 -27.15 -3.05
CA PRO A 547 -2.62 -27.11 -4.49
C PRO A 547 -2.88 -28.48 -5.15
N PHE A 548 -2.69 -29.58 -4.42
CA PHE A 548 -2.85 -30.97 -4.89
C PHE A 548 -4.00 -31.74 -4.21
N ARG A 549 -5.11 -31.10 -3.82
CA ARG A 549 -6.29 -31.86 -3.37
C ARG A 549 -6.73 -32.82 -4.51
N PRO A 550 -6.76 -34.16 -4.28
CA PRO A 550 -6.86 -35.18 -5.33
C PRO A 550 -8.16 -35.19 -6.15
N LYS A 551 -9.15 -34.34 -5.81
CA LYS A 551 -10.44 -34.25 -6.51
C LYS A 551 -10.56 -33.09 -7.50
N ARG A 552 -9.59 -32.17 -7.60
CA ARG A 552 -9.64 -31.05 -8.55
C ARG A 552 -8.71 -31.29 -9.74
N ARG A 553 -9.27 -31.44 -10.95
CA ARG A 553 -8.52 -31.57 -12.22
C ARG A 553 -7.86 -30.25 -12.69
N VAL A 554 -7.98 -29.17 -11.92
CA VAL A 554 -7.50 -27.83 -12.26
C VAL A 554 -6.46 -27.40 -11.22
N LYS A 555 -5.28 -26.99 -11.68
CA LYS A 555 -4.21 -26.45 -10.84
C LYS A 555 -4.69 -25.14 -10.22
N ASN A 556 -4.66 -25.01 -8.89
CA ASN A 556 -4.96 -23.74 -8.25
C ASN A 556 -3.85 -22.73 -8.61
N GLU A 557 -4.23 -21.58 -9.16
CA GLU A 557 -3.31 -20.51 -9.54
C GLU A 557 -2.92 -19.63 -8.34
N TYR A 558 -3.65 -19.73 -7.22
CA TYR A 558 -3.40 -18.98 -5.99
C TYR A 558 -2.36 -19.65 -5.09
N PHE A 559 -1.55 -18.82 -4.45
CA PHE A 559 -0.54 -19.21 -3.48
C PHE A 559 -0.89 -18.68 -2.08
N GLY A 560 -0.84 -19.56 -1.08
CA GLY A 560 -1.18 -19.25 0.31
C GLY A 560 0.05 -18.78 1.09
N HIS A 561 -0.07 -17.62 1.74
CA HIS A 561 0.93 -17.09 2.67
C HIS A 561 0.36 -17.07 4.08
N TYR A 562 1.09 -17.64 5.04
CA TYR A 562 0.73 -17.64 6.44
C TYR A 562 1.76 -16.90 7.28
N PHE A 563 1.30 -15.95 8.09
CA PHE A 563 2.12 -15.23 9.06
C PHE A 563 1.58 -15.49 10.47
N VAL A 564 2.47 -15.81 11.41
CA VAL A 564 2.14 -16.14 12.79
C VAL A 564 2.75 -15.12 13.74
N TRP A 565 1.98 -14.67 14.75
CA TRP A 565 2.38 -13.53 15.58
C TRP A 565 3.71 -13.74 16.31
N HIS A 566 3.98 -14.93 16.84
CA HIS A 566 5.19 -15.15 17.66
C HIS A 566 6.49 -15.17 16.86
N LYS A 567 6.43 -15.21 15.52
CA LYS A 567 7.61 -15.06 14.65
C LYS A 567 8.00 -13.60 14.41
N HIS A 568 7.22 -12.63 14.89
CA HIS A 568 7.44 -11.23 14.57
C HIS A 568 7.73 -10.41 15.84
N SER A 569 8.76 -9.58 15.76
CA SER A 569 9.30 -8.83 16.91
C SER A 569 8.35 -7.77 17.48
N GLU A 570 7.26 -7.45 16.78
CA GLU A 570 6.26 -6.43 17.19
C GLU A 570 5.25 -6.92 18.24
N TYR A 571 5.24 -8.22 18.53
CA TYR A 571 4.30 -8.85 19.47
C TYR A 571 4.96 -9.21 20.80
N LYS A 572 5.61 -8.23 21.43
CA LYS A 572 6.29 -8.36 22.73
C LYS A 572 6.07 -7.10 23.56
N ILE A 573 6.11 -7.21 24.89
CA ILE A 573 6.14 -6.05 25.80
C ILE A 573 7.60 -5.65 26.01
N THR A 574 7.97 -4.43 25.66
CA THR A 574 9.38 -3.96 25.71
C THR A 574 9.82 -3.45 27.08
N ASP A 575 8.85 -3.10 27.95
CA ASP A 575 9.11 -2.31 29.17
C ASP A 575 8.87 -3.14 30.45
N LEU A 576 9.25 -4.42 30.45
CA LEU A 576 9.13 -5.30 31.61
C LEU A 576 10.32 -5.14 32.56
N THR A 577 10.03 -4.96 33.85
CA THR A 577 11.02 -5.02 34.94
C THR A 577 11.51 -6.46 35.17
N GLU A 578 12.69 -6.62 35.76
CA GLU A 578 13.24 -7.95 36.07
C GLU A 578 12.40 -8.71 37.12
N GLU A 579 11.73 -7.99 38.03
CA GLU A 579 10.75 -8.61 38.94
C GLU A 579 9.57 -9.21 38.17
N GLN A 580 8.99 -8.46 37.22
CA GLN A 580 7.85 -8.93 36.42
C GLN A 580 8.23 -10.12 35.52
N LYS A 581 9.44 -10.12 34.95
CA LYS A 581 9.93 -11.26 34.16
C LYS A 581 10.04 -12.52 35.02
N SER A 582 10.57 -12.37 36.23
CA SER A 582 10.71 -13.48 37.19
C SER A 582 9.34 -14.02 37.62
N GLU A 583 8.37 -13.15 37.89
CA GLU A 583 7.00 -13.52 38.26
C GLU A 583 6.30 -14.34 37.16
N ILE A 584 6.43 -13.91 35.89
CA ILE A 584 5.86 -14.62 34.75
C ILE A 584 6.49 -16.02 34.61
N LEU A 585 7.81 -16.12 34.70
CA LEU A 585 8.52 -17.40 34.63
C LEU A 585 8.14 -18.36 35.76
N THR A 586 7.83 -17.85 36.96
CA THR A 586 7.38 -18.69 38.09
C THR A 586 5.92 -19.11 38.02
N SER A 587 5.13 -18.54 37.11
CA SER A 587 3.68 -18.75 37.02
C SER A 587 3.24 -19.33 35.67
N LEU A 588 4.13 -19.99 34.93
CA LEU A 588 3.82 -20.60 33.63
C LEU A 588 2.84 -21.76 33.79
N ASP A 589 1.83 -21.82 32.91
CA ASP A 589 0.94 -22.97 32.80
C ASP A 589 1.46 -24.02 31.80
N GLU A 590 0.84 -25.21 31.76
CA GLU A 590 1.24 -26.30 30.86
C GLU A 590 1.17 -25.91 29.37
N GLU A 591 0.22 -25.04 28.99
CA GLU A 591 0.04 -24.55 27.62
C GLU A 591 1.22 -23.65 27.23
N GLU A 592 1.61 -22.73 28.11
CA GLU A 592 2.72 -21.80 27.91
C GLU A 592 4.08 -22.51 27.88
N VAL A 593 4.28 -23.52 28.74
CA VAL A 593 5.48 -24.38 28.67
C VAL A 593 5.58 -25.06 27.31
N ALA A 594 4.48 -25.67 26.84
CA ALA A 594 4.45 -26.32 25.53
C ALA A 594 4.71 -25.32 24.37
N LEU A 595 4.23 -24.08 24.47
CA LEU A 595 4.49 -23.04 23.48
C LEU A 595 5.95 -22.57 23.48
N ILE A 596 6.59 -22.47 24.65
CA ILE A 596 8.02 -22.17 24.77
C ILE A 596 8.83 -23.29 24.13
N GLU A 597 8.53 -24.55 24.43
CA GLU A 597 9.24 -25.69 23.86
C GLU A 597 9.04 -25.80 22.34
N ARG A 598 7.82 -25.59 21.85
CA ARG A 598 7.47 -25.73 20.43
C ARG A 598 7.98 -24.56 19.57
N PHE A 599 7.96 -23.34 20.10
CA PHE A 599 8.18 -22.13 19.30
C PHE A 599 9.31 -21.22 19.81
N GLY A 600 9.89 -21.48 20.99
CA GLY A 600 10.97 -20.69 21.56
C GLY A 600 10.53 -19.30 22.04
N LEU A 601 9.34 -19.19 22.64
CA LEU A 601 8.79 -17.90 23.06
C LEU A 601 9.63 -17.22 24.14
N THR A 602 9.82 -15.91 23.98
CA THR A 602 10.43 -15.04 25.00
C THR A 602 9.43 -14.66 26.09
N VAL A 603 9.91 -14.30 27.28
CA VAL A 603 9.07 -13.85 28.40
C VAL A 603 8.25 -12.61 28.02
N GLU A 604 8.85 -11.71 27.24
CA GLU A 604 8.21 -10.51 26.72
C GLU A 604 7.04 -10.83 25.76
N GLN A 605 7.14 -11.92 24.98
CA GLN A 605 6.07 -12.39 24.10
C GLN A 605 4.95 -13.10 24.88
N LEU A 606 5.31 -13.87 25.92
CA LEU A 606 4.34 -14.49 26.82
C LEU A 606 3.53 -13.43 27.58
N ALA A 607 4.20 -12.39 28.08
CA ALA A 607 3.55 -11.26 28.73
C ALA A 607 2.54 -10.57 27.79
N TRP A 608 2.95 -10.31 26.55
CA TRP A 608 2.08 -9.74 25.51
C TRP A 608 0.87 -10.65 25.24
N ARG A 609 1.11 -11.96 25.12
CA ARG A 609 0.08 -12.97 24.90
C ARG A 609 -0.93 -12.97 26.04
N ARG A 610 -0.49 -13.03 27.31
CA ARG A 610 -1.35 -12.99 28.51
C ARG A 610 -2.24 -11.76 28.50
N GLU A 611 -1.68 -10.57 28.26
CA GLU A 611 -2.44 -9.31 28.19
C GLU A 611 -3.50 -9.33 27.07
N LYS A 612 -3.16 -9.86 25.90
CA LYS A 612 -4.09 -9.95 24.75
C LYS A 612 -5.17 -11.00 24.96
N LYS A 613 -4.82 -12.18 25.48
CA LYS A 613 -5.77 -13.26 25.82
C LYS A 613 -6.75 -12.76 26.88
N PHE A 614 -6.27 -12.07 27.92
CA PHE A 614 -7.12 -11.45 28.95
C PHE A 614 -8.11 -10.45 28.36
N ARG A 615 -7.65 -9.55 27.48
CA ARG A 615 -8.49 -8.51 26.86
C ARG A 615 -9.49 -9.05 25.83
N MET A 616 -9.12 -10.08 25.07
CA MET A 616 -9.89 -10.53 23.89
C MET A 616 -10.62 -11.86 24.10
N GLY A 617 -10.28 -12.61 25.14
CA GLY A 617 -10.85 -13.93 25.43
C GLY A 617 -10.73 -14.88 24.24
N ALA A 618 -11.82 -15.57 23.91
CA ALA A 618 -11.88 -16.54 22.82
C ALA A 618 -11.55 -15.96 21.43
N LYS A 619 -11.70 -14.64 21.23
CA LYS A 619 -11.36 -13.98 19.96
C LYS A 619 -9.86 -13.90 19.72
N PHE A 620 -9.02 -14.10 20.73
CA PHE A 620 -7.57 -14.05 20.57
C PHE A 620 -7.09 -14.98 19.43
N VAL A 621 -7.62 -16.20 19.37
CA VAL A 621 -7.20 -17.20 18.37
C VAL A 621 -7.58 -16.82 16.94
N GLN A 622 -8.68 -16.10 16.73
CA GLN A 622 -9.06 -15.58 15.40
C GLN A 622 -8.15 -14.43 14.95
N GLU A 623 -7.85 -13.52 15.89
CA GLU A 623 -7.16 -12.26 15.59
C GLU A 623 -5.64 -12.42 15.56
N TYR A 624 -5.13 -13.43 16.27
CA TYR A 624 -3.72 -13.80 16.38
C TYR A 624 -3.58 -15.32 16.26
N PRO A 625 -3.85 -15.88 15.08
CA PRO A 625 -3.83 -17.32 14.86
C PRO A 625 -2.41 -17.87 15.09
N GLU A 626 -2.32 -18.92 15.91
CA GLU A 626 -1.06 -19.62 16.27
C GLU A 626 -0.73 -20.79 15.32
N ASP A 627 -1.73 -21.21 14.54
CA ASP A 627 -1.59 -22.11 13.38
C ASP A 627 -2.52 -21.63 12.24
N ASP A 628 -2.49 -22.34 11.11
CA ASP A 628 -3.35 -22.06 9.95
C ASP A 628 -4.24 -23.25 9.57
N ASP A 629 -4.59 -24.09 10.56
CA ASP A 629 -5.48 -25.22 10.37
C ASP A 629 -6.96 -24.81 10.40
N GLU A 630 -7.84 -25.71 9.97
CA GLU A 630 -9.28 -25.44 9.83
C GLU A 630 -9.91 -24.99 11.18
N GLU A 631 -9.33 -25.43 12.31
CA GLU A 631 -9.78 -25.11 13.68
C GLU A 631 -9.62 -23.62 14.07
N VAL A 632 -8.74 -22.87 13.41
CA VAL A 632 -8.57 -21.45 13.70
C VAL A 632 -9.70 -20.63 13.07
N PHE A 633 -10.25 -21.09 11.95
CA PHE A 633 -11.41 -20.48 11.29
C PHE A 633 -12.73 -20.77 12.03
N LEU A 634 -12.82 -21.91 12.73
CA LEU A 634 -13.91 -22.32 13.64
C LEU A 634 -14.18 -21.33 14.79
N LYS A 635 -13.16 -20.53 15.14
CA LYS A 635 -13.13 -19.41 16.08
C LYS A 635 -14.39 -18.60 16.40
N SER A 636 -15.30 -18.38 15.44
CA SER A 636 -16.16 -17.18 15.41
C SER A 636 -17.40 -17.27 16.29
N GLY A 637 -17.39 -16.56 17.42
CA GLY A 637 -18.51 -16.40 18.35
C GLY A 637 -18.20 -17.03 19.70
N THR A 638 -18.98 -16.72 20.74
CA THR A 638 -18.91 -17.51 21.98
C THR A 638 -19.57 -18.85 21.63
N PRO A 639 -18.82 -19.97 21.57
CA PRO A 639 -19.41 -21.25 21.24
C PRO A 639 -20.46 -21.57 22.30
N VAL A 640 -21.62 -22.05 21.85
CA VAL A 640 -22.70 -22.44 22.77
C VAL A 640 -22.32 -23.72 23.50
N PHE A 641 -21.67 -24.64 22.80
CA PHE A 641 -21.23 -25.93 23.30
C PHE A 641 -19.73 -25.91 23.63
N ASP A 642 -19.32 -26.72 24.61
CA ASP A 642 -17.91 -26.87 24.97
C ASP A 642 -17.13 -27.60 23.86
N ASN A 643 -16.36 -26.83 23.07
CA ASN A 643 -15.56 -27.35 21.97
C ASN A 643 -14.44 -28.29 22.43
N ILE A 644 -13.93 -28.18 23.66
CA ILE A 644 -12.93 -29.13 24.20
C ILE A 644 -13.59 -30.50 24.35
N LYS A 645 -14.79 -30.52 24.95
CA LYS A 645 -15.56 -31.76 25.13
C LYS A 645 -15.98 -32.37 23.80
N LEU A 646 -16.49 -31.56 22.88
CA LEU A 646 -16.85 -32.02 21.52
C LEU A 646 -15.65 -32.59 20.76
N ASN A 647 -14.46 -31.98 20.89
CA ASN A 647 -13.22 -32.51 20.30
C ASN A 647 -12.77 -33.83 20.91
N GLN A 648 -12.94 -34.02 22.22
CA GLN A 648 -12.65 -35.30 22.88
C GLN A 648 -13.60 -36.40 22.39
N ILE A 649 -14.88 -36.10 22.28
CA ILE A 649 -15.88 -37.03 21.73
C ILE A 649 -15.51 -37.38 20.28
N ASP A 650 -15.22 -36.39 19.43
CA ASP A 650 -14.85 -36.57 18.02
C ASP A 650 -13.63 -37.48 17.84
N LYS A 651 -12.59 -37.32 18.69
CA LYS A 651 -11.41 -38.21 18.68
C LYS A 651 -11.72 -39.64 19.09
N ASN A 652 -12.70 -39.83 19.97
CA ASN A 652 -13.12 -41.14 20.48
C ASN A 652 -14.21 -41.79 19.62
N LEU A 653 -14.78 -41.06 18.66
CA LEU A 653 -15.57 -41.65 17.59
C LEU A 653 -14.62 -42.46 16.70
N VAL A 654 -14.50 -43.75 17.03
CA VAL A 654 -13.99 -44.75 16.08
C VAL A 654 -14.76 -44.54 14.78
N GLU A 655 -14.10 -44.53 13.62
CA GLU A 655 -14.70 -44.46 12.28
C GLU A 655 -15.67 -45.64 12.04
N GLN A 656 -16.77 -45.69 12.79
CA GLN A 656 -17.88 -46.57 12.58
C GLN A 656 -18.74 -45.84 11.57
N PHE A 657 -18.39 -46.01 10.29
CA PHE A 657 -19.36 -45.83 9.22
C PHE A 657 -20.63 -46.57 9.65
N PRO A 658 -21.73 -45.88 9.92
CA PRO A 658 -22.98 -46.58 10.18
C PRO A 658 -23.37 -47.37 8.93
N ALA A 659 -23.57 -48.66 9.16
CA ALA A 659 -23.93 -49.67 8.18
C ALA A 659 -25.26 -49.32 7.49
N GLU A 660 -25.28 -49.59 6.18
CA GLU A 660 -26.43 -49.54 5.27
C GLU A 660 -27.05 -48.16 4.97
N ILE A 661 -26.96 -47.81 3.69
CA ILE A 661 -27.73 -46.74 3.05
C ILE A 661 -29.20 -47.17 3.01
N TRP A 662 -29.98 -46.74 4.01
CA TRP A 662 -31.44 -46.87 3.96
C TRP A 662 -32.05 -45.60 3.32
N LEU A 663 -33.07 -45.77 2.49
CA LEU A 663 -33.84 -44.66 1.88
C LEU A 663 -33.10 -43.77 0.86
N GLY A 664 -32.11 -44.31 0.13
CA GLY A 664 -31.57 -43.68 -1.09
C GLY A 664 -30.28 -42.86 -0.96
N GLY A 665 -29.55 -42.97 0.16
CA GLY A 665 -28.25 -42.30 0.34
C GLY A 665 -28.19 -41.35 1.54
N ASP A 666 -29.34 -41.08 2.15
CA ASP A 666 -29.53 -39.86 2.96
C ASP A 666 -29.74 -40.12 4.46
N MET A 667 -29.71 -41.38 4.89
CA MET A 667 -29.86 -41.81 6.28
C MET A 667 -28.57 -42.44 6.80
N TYR A 668 -28.16 -42.03 7.99
CA TYR A 668 -27.03 -42.56 8.74
C TYR A 668 -27.58 -43.33 9.94
N VAL A 669 -27.31 -44.64 10.04
CA VAL A 669 -27.83 -45.52 11.10
C VAL A 669 -26.72 -45.95 12.07
N TYR A 670 -26.54 -45.22 13.16
CA TYR A 670 -25.50 -45.53 14.16
C TYR A 670 -25.82 -46.78 14.97
N ARG A 671 -27.11 -47.01 15.27
CA ARG A 671 -27.58 -48.26 15.88
C ARG A 671 -28.96 -48.63 15.36
N MET A 672 -29.15 -49.92 15.08
CA MET A 672 -30.46 -50.48 14.76
C MET A 672 -31.40 -50.41 15.96
N ALA A 673 -32.71 -50.38 15.67
CA ALA A 673 -33.74 -50.38 16.70
C ALA A 673 -33.67 -51.66 17.56
N GLN A 674 -33.52 -51.45 18.86
CA GLN A 674 -33.52 -52.50 19.88
C GLN A 674 -34.95 -52.79 20.39
N PRO A 675 -35.33 -54.06 20.58
CA PRO A 675 -36.61 -54.41 21.20
C PRO A 675 -36.78 -53.78 22.60
N GLY A 676 -37.96 -53.23 22.89
CA GLY A 676 -38.28 -52.63 24.19
C GLY A 676 -37.68 -51.24 24.45
N ALA A 677 -36.78 -50.75 23.60
CA ALA A 677 -36.26 -49.39 23.67
C ALA A 677 -37.29 -48.37 23.14
N LYS A 678 -37.24 -47.16 23.72
CA LYS A 678 -38.07 -46.02 23.29
C LYS A 678 -37.25 -45.03 22.47
N TYR A 679 -37.87 -44.45 21.46
CA TYR A 679 -37.23 -43.53 20.53
C TYR A 679 -38.04 -42.27 20.32
N VAL A 680 -37.32 -41.16 20.12
CA VAL A 680 -37.88 -39.87 19.72
C VAL A 680 -37.13 -39.40 18.47
N VAL A 681 -37.86 -38.89 17.49
CA VAL A 681 -37.31 -38.29 16.27
C VAL A 681 -37.65 -36.81 16.29
N GLY A 682 -36.64 -35.96 16.42
CA GLY A 682 -36.78 -34.52 16.23
C GLY A 682 -36.49 -34.16 14.78
N ALA A 683 -37.31 -33.34 14.15
CA ALA A 683 -37.16 -32.97 12.75
C ALA A 683 -37.23 -31.45 12.54
N ASP A 684 -36.26 -30.92 11.82
CA ASP A 684 -36.24 -29.54 11.31
C ASP A 684 -36.54 -29.57 9.80
N VAL A 685 -37.47 -28.70 9.36
CA VAL A 685 -38.13 -28.79 8.05
C VAL A 685 -37.81 -27.57 7.20
N ALA A 686 -37.14 -27.79 6.07
CA ALA A 686 -36.87 -26.77 5.06
C ALA A 686 -37.89 -26.79 3.90
N GLU A 687 -37.79 -25.80 2.99
CA GLU A 687 -38.70 -25.59 1.85
C GLU A 687 -38.56 -26.63 0.73
N GLY A 688 -37.34 -27.10 0.45
CA GLY A 688 -37.07 -28.16 -0.53
C GLY A 688 -36.66 -27.71 -1.95
N ASP A 689 -36.38 -26.41 -2.18
CA ASP A 689 -35.75 -25.88 -3.41
C ASP A 689 -34.24 -26.27 -3.47
N PRO A 690 -33.62 -26.51 -4.66
CA PRO A 690 -32.17 -26.67 -4.80
C PRO A 690 -31.30 -25.59 -4.14
N HIS A 691 -31.83 -24.40 -3.88
CA HIS A 691 -31.18 -23.31 -3.14
C HIS A 691 -31.58 -23.21 -1.65
N SER A 692 -32.48 -24.08 -1.15
CA SER A 692 -32.95 -24.06 0.24
C SER A 692 -32.08 -24.86 1.21
N ASP A 693 -32.30 -24.62 2.52
CA ASP A 693 -31.66 -25.31 3.63
C ASP A 693 -31.99 -26.81 3.65
N TYR A 694 -31.26 -27.60 4.44
CA TYR A 694 -31.46 -29.04 4.51
C TYR A 694 -32.61 -29.37 5.48
N SER A 695 -33.46 -30.33 5.13
CA SER A 695 -34.34 -30.96 6.12
C SER A 695 -33.55 -32.02 6.87
N ALA A 696 -33.59 -31.98 8.21
CA ALA A 696 -32.84 -32.89 9.08
C ALA A 696 -33.77 -33.58 10.08
N ALA A 697 -33.52 -34.85 10.38
CA ALA A 697 -34.20 -35.57 11.46
C ALA A 697 -33.22 -36.41 12.28
N MET A 698 -33.14 -36.13 13.57
CA MET A 698 -32.28 -36.84 14.53
C MET A 698 -33.10 -37.89 15.29
N VAL A 699 -32.61 -39.12 15.34
CA VAL A 699 -33.22 -40.22 16.09
C VAL A 699 -32.46 -40.41 17.41
N LEU A 700 -33.17 -40.24 18.53
CA LEU A 700 -32.65 -40.47 19.86
C LEU A 700 -33.28 -41.71 20.48
N ARG A 701 -32.46 -42.61 21.01
CA ARG A 701 -32.89 -43.66 21.94
C ARG A 701 -32.97 -43.04 23.33
N THR A 702 -34.17 -42.95 23.88
CA THR A 702 -34.43 -42.26 25.16
C THR A 702 -34.59 -43.22 26.33
N PHE A 703 -34.73 -44.52 26.04
CA PHE A 703 -34.75 -45.58 27.05
C PHE A 703 -34.11 -46.87 26.51
N PRO A 704 -33.28 -47.58 27.31
CA PRO A 704 -32.75 -47.18 28.63
C PRO A 704 -31.79 -45.98 28.56
N LEU A 705 -31.51 -45.32 29.68
CA LEU A 705 -30.47 -44.27 29.76
C LEU A 705 -29.05 -44.86 29.64
N PRO A 706 -28.04 -44.08 29.21
CA PRO A 706 -28.11 -42.67 28.77
C PRO A 706 -28.84 -42.50 27.43
N ILE A 707 -29.27 -41.28 27.14
CA ILE A 707 -29.87 -40.94 25.84
C ILE A 707 -28.79 -41.13 24.77
N GLU A 708 -29.13 -41.64 23.60
CA GLU A 708 -28.13 -41.92 22.56
C GLU A 708 -28.61 -41.53 21.17
N GLN A 709 -27.74 -40.89 20.39
CA GLN A 709 -27.96 -40.66 18.95
C GLN A 709 -27.83 -41.99 18.20
N VAL A 710 -28.92 -42.48 17.62
CA VAL A 710 -28.96 -43.80 16.94
C VAL A 710 -29.18 -43.70 15.43
N GLY A 711 -29.63 -42.54 14.94
CA GLY A 711 -29.71 -42.30 13.51
C GLY A 711 -29.87 -40.82 13.15
N LEU A 712 -29.51 -40.47 11.92
CA LEU A 712 -29.63 -39.13 11.36
C LEU A 712 -30.11 -39.21 9.90
N LEU A 713 -31.23 -38.57 9.58
CA LEU A 713 -31.70 -38.34 8.22
C LEU A 713 -31.36 -36.90 7.84
N VAL A 714 -30.70 -36.65 6.72
CA VAL A 714 -30.42 -35.29 6.25
C VAL A 714 -30.43 -35.21 4.73
N GLY A 715 -31.16 -34.24 4.17
CA GLY A 715 -31.27 -34.09 2.72
C GLY A 715 -32.21 -32.96 2.32
N ARG A 716 -32.35 -32.76 1.00
CA ARG A 716 -33.23 -31.72 0.44
C ARG A 716 -34.44 -32.39 -0.18
N TRP A 717 -35.60 -32.18 0.42
CA TRP A 717 -36.85 -32.78 -0.02
C TRP A 717 -37.99 -31.79 0.14
N THR A 718 -38.95 -31.89 -0.76
CA THR A 718 -40.25 -31.26 -0.57
C THR A 718 -40.94 -31.85 0.67
N PRO A 719 -41.83 -31.09 1.35
CA PRO A 719 -42.48 -31.54 2.58
C PRO A 719 -43.19 -32.89 2.48
N ASP A 720 -43.78 -33.23 1.34
CA ASP A 720 -44.44 -34.52 1.10
C ASP A 720 -43.46 -35.71 1.12
N ILE A 721 -42.30 -35.58 0.44
CA ILE A 721 -41.26 -36.61 0.44
C ILE A 721 -40.64 -36.74 1.83
N PHE A 722 -40.42 -35.62 2.52
CA PHE A 722 -39.89 -35.65 3.88
C PHE A 722 -40.85 -36.30 4.88
N SER A 723 -42.16 -36.04 4.73
CA SER A 723 -43.22 -36.68 5.54
C SER A 723 -43.15 -38.21 5.43
N GLU A 724 -42.97 -38.74 4.22
CA GLU A 724 -42.86 -40.18 4.00
C GLU A 724 -41.60 -40.77 4.64
N LYS A 725 -40.47 -40.08 4.50
CA LYS A 725 -39.21 -40.53 5.12
C LYS A 725 -39.34 -40.55 6.65
N LEU A 726 -39.93 -39.53 7.25
CA LEU A 726 -40.21 -39.48 8.70
C LEU A 726 -41.18 -40.58 9.14
N TRP A 727 -42.24 -40.85 8.38
CA TRP A 727 -43.20 -41.93 8.69
C TRP A 727 -42.50 -43.28 8.74
N ARG A 728 -41.70 -43.59 7.72
CA ARG A 728 -40.93 -44.85 7.64
C ARG A 728 -39.89 -44.94 8.76
N LEU A 729 -39.20 -43.83 9.03
CA LEU A 729 -38.19 -43.76 10.08
C LEU A 729 -38.80 -44.02 11.45
N GLY A 730 -39.92 -43.36 11.77
CA GLY A 730 -40.64 -43.59 13.01
C GLY A 730 -41.11 -45.03 13.16
N LYS A 731 -41.56 -45.69 12.08
CA LYS A 731 -41.92 -47.11 12.12
C LYS A 731 -40.72 -48.03 12.36
N ALA A 732 -39.58 -47.74 11.74
CA ALA A 732 -38.36 -48.52 11.90
C ALA A 732 -37.83 -48.50 13.35
N TYR A 733 -38.03 -47.40 14.08
CA TYR A 733 -37.58 -47.23 15.46
C TYR A 733 -38.74 -47.38 16.47
N ASN A 734 -39.42 -48.53 16.44
CA ASN A 734 -40.46 -48.93 17.42
C ASN A 734 -41.64 -47.94 17.58
N ASN A 735 -42.17 -47.41 16.47
CA ASN A 735 -43.18 -46.34 16.50
C ASN A 735 -42.69 -45.12 17.31
N ALA A 736 -41.49 -44.62 16.99
CA ALA A 736 -40.89 -43.48 17.66
C ALA A 736 -41.83 -42.27 17.72
N VAL A 737 -41.71 -41.46 18.78
CA VAL A 737 -42.44 -40.19 18.84
C VAL A 737 -41.83 -39.20 17.84
N LEU A 738 -42.64 -38.67 16.93
CA LEU A 738 -42.19 -37.70 15.92
C LEU A 738 -42.44 -36.26 16.40
N ALA A 739 -41.37 -35.54 16.74
CA ALA A 739 -41.37 -34.13 17.09
C ALA A 739 -40.88 -33.28 15.91
N VAL A 740 -41.82 -32.85 15.07
CA VAL A 740 -41.53 -32.04 13.88
C VAL A 740 -41.62 -30.56 14.22
N GLU A 741 -40.62 -29.75 13.86
CA GLU A 741 -40.70 -28.30 13.94
C GLU A 741 -41.91 -27.83 13.13
N ARG A 742 -42.77 -27.04 13.77
CA ARG A 742 -44.04 -26.59 13.19
C ARG A 742 -43.88 -25.36 12.29
N ASN A 743 -42.82 -24.59 12.44
CA ASN A 743 -42.64 -23.34 11.70
C ASN A 743 -42.61 -23.55 10.18
N ASN A 744 -43.05 -22.53 9.43
CA ASN A 744 -43.02 -22.49 7.97
C ASN A 744 -43.58 -23.78 7.33
N HIS A 745 -42.74 -24.52 6.60
CA HIS A 745 -43.11 -25.73 5.86
C HIS A 745 -43.40 -26.94 6.76
N GLY A 746 -43.06 -26.87 8.04
CA GLY A 746 -43.33 -27.90 9.04
C GLY A 746 -44.82 -28.20 9.24
N HIS A 747 -45.67 -27.19 9.09
CA HIS A 747 -47.13 -27.37 9.10
C HIS A 747 -47.61 -28.39 8.06
N ALA A 748 -47.04 -28.38 6.86
CA ALA A 748 -47.41 -29.31 5.79
C ALA A 748 -46.97 -30.75 6.13
N VAL A 749 -45.77 -30.92 6.72
CA VAL A 749 -45.28 -32.22 7.16
C VAL A 749 -46.17 -32.82 8.25
N ILE A 750 -46.53 -32.01 9.25
CA ILE A 750 -47.40 -32.44 10.35
C ILE A 750 -48.79 -32.84 9.83
N LEU A 751 -49.38 -32.06 8.92
CA LEU A 751 -50.69 -32.39 8.32
C LEU A 751 -50.65 -33.71 7.54
N ASN A 752 -49.59 -33.95 6.76
CA ASN A 752 -49.39 -35.20 6.02
C ASN A 752 -49.24 -36.40 6.96
N LEU A 753 -48.49 -36.24 8.06
CA LEU A 753 -48.33 -37.29 9.06
C LEU A 753 -49.64 -37.56 9.82
N ALA A 754 -50.41 -36.52 10.15
CA ALA A 754 -51.63 -36.64 10.94
C ALA A 754 -52.82 -37.20 10.15
N ASN A 755 -52.95 -36.84 8.87
CA ASN A 755 -54.08 -37.23 8.03
C ASN A 755 -53.78 -38.48 7.16
N GLY A 756 -52.51 -38.85 7.05
CA GLY A 756 -52.04 -39.86 6.10
C GLY A 756 -51.56 -39.24 4.78
N ILE A 757 -50.61 -39.92 4.15
CA ILE A 757 -49.91 -39.45 2.96
C ILE A 757 -50.55 -40.08 1.73
N VAL A 758 -51.11 -39.26 0.84
CA VAL A 758 -51.80 -39.70 -0.38
C VAL A 758 -50.85 -39.69 -1.59
N ARG A 759 -50.85 -40.76 -2.37
CA ARG A 759 -50.16 -40.84 -3.67
C ARG A 759 -51.14 -41.31 -4.74
N ARG A 760 -51.19 -40.59 -5.87
CA ARG A 760 -52.04 -40.93 -7.03
C ARG A 760 -53.50 -41.23 -6.65
N GLY A 761 -54.06 -40.46 -5.70
CA GLY A 761 -55.45 -40.60 -5.25
C GLY A 761 -55.72 -41.71 -4.23
N ALA A 762 -54.71 -42.47 -3.79
CA ALA A 762 -54.84 -43.48 -2.73
C ALA A 762 -53.95 -43.15 -1.52
N VAL A 763 -54.40 -43.50 -0.31
CA VAL A 763 -53.58 -43.37 0.91
C VAL A 763 -52.42 -44.36 0.83
N ALA A 764 -51.21 -43.85 0.62
CA ALA A 764 -49.99 -44.66 0.55
C ALA A 764 -49.45 -44.99 1.95
N TYR A 765 -49.60 -44.06 2.89
CA TYR A 765 -49.25 -44.26 4.30
C TYR A 765 -50.40 -43.76 5.19
N PRO A 766 -50.91 -44.57 6.13
CA PRO A 766 -51.93 -44.12 7.06
C PRO A 766 -51.37 -43.08 8.04
N ALA A 767 -52.27 -42.40 8.76
CA ALA A 767 -51.91 -41.47 9.82
C ALA A 767 -50.88 -42.08 10.79
N TYR A 768 -49.85 -41.30 11.13
CA TYR A 768 -48.81 -41.73 12.06
C TYR A 768 -49.33 -41.62 13.50
N PRO A 769 -49.23 -42.69 14.32
CA PRO A 769 -49.92 -42.73 15.61
C PRO A 769 -49.27 -41.86 16.69
N ASN A 770 -47.94 -41.64 16.63
CA ASN A 770 -47.17 -41.03 17.71
C ASN A 770 -46.56 -39.69 17.28
N ILE A 771 -47.39 -38.72 16.90
CA ILE A 771 -46.93 -37.35 16.64
C ILE A 771 -46.86 -36.61 17.98
N TYR A 772 -45.73 -35.96 18.27
CA TYR A 772 -45.55 -35.17 19.47
C TYR A 772 -46.55 -34.01 19.53
N VAL A 773 -47.08 -33.75 20.72
CA VAL A 773 -47.95 -32.60 20.99
C VAL A 773 -47.20 -31.68 21.94
N GLY A 774 -46.92 -30.46 21.48
CA GLY A 774 -46.17 -29.47 22.26
C GLY A 774 -46.94 -28.96 23.47
N PRO A 775 -46.26 -28.19 24.35
CA PRO A 775 -46.88 -27.58 25.54
C PRO A 775 -48.10 -26.70 25.23
N ASP A 776 -48.18 -26.18 24.01
CA ASP A 776 -49.32 -25.39 23.51
C ASP A 776 -50.50 -26.23 23.02
N ARG A 777 -50.50 -27.55 23.29
CA ARG A 777 -51.51 -28.55 22.93
C ARG A 777 -51.73 -28.70 21.43
N LYS A 778 -50.76 -28.31 20.61
CA LYS A 778 -50.79 -28.48 19.15
C LYS A 778 -49.74 -29.50 18.72
N MET A 779 -50.01 -30.21 17.63
CA MET A 779 -49.06 -31.18 17.07
C MET A 779 -47.77 -30.48 16.59
N GLY A 780 -46.63 -31.14 16.80
CA GLY A 780 -45.30 -30.63 16.50
C GLY A 780 -44.71 -29.74 17.60
N TRP A 781 -43.48 -29.29 17.38
CA TRP A 781 -42.75 -28.37 18.26
C TRP A 781 -42.77 -26.95 17.71
N LEU A 782 -43.08 -25.96 18.54
CA LEU A 782 -43.00 -24.55 18.16
C LEU A 782 -41.66 -23.95 18.59
N THR A 783 -40.77 -23.72 17.62
CA THR A 783 -39.52 -22.97 17.85
C THR A 783 -39.82 -21.46 17.84
N SER A 784 -39.67 -20.79 18.96
CA SER A 784 -39.92 -19.36 19.14
C SER A 784 -38.68 -18.67 19.72
N ASN A 785 -38.68 -17.34 19.80
CA ASN A 785 -37.59 -16.61 20.47
C ASN A 785 -37.41 -17.03 21.95
N LEU A 786 -38.42 -17.64 22.58
CA LEU A 786 -38.37 -18.13 23.96
C LEU A 786 -37.94 -19.60 24.05
N SER A 787 -38.54 -20.48 23.24
CA SER A 787 -38.29 -21.93 23.30
C SER A 787 -36.95 -22.34 22.66
N ARG A 788 -36.41 -21.53 21.74
CA ARG A 788 -35.12 -21.82 21.10
C ARG A 788 -33.94 -21.76 22.07
N PRO A 789 -33.72 -20.71 22.88
CA PRO A 789 -32.68 -20.73 23.90
C PRO A 789 -32.82 -21.92 24.87
N GLN A 790 -34.04 -22.24 25.31
CA GLN A 790 -34.30 -23.31 26.28
C GLN A 790 -33.89 -24.70 25.77
N MET A 791 -34.26 -25.06 24.53
CA MET A 791 -33.89 -26.36 23.97
C MET A 791 -32.39 -26.48 23.69
N ILE A 792 -31.73 -25.35 23.37
CA ILE A 792 -30.29 -25.29 23.18
C ILE A 792 -29.55 -25.43 24.51
N ASP A 793 -29.97 -24.75 25.57
CA ASP A 793 -29.38 -24.87 26.90
C ASP A 793 -29.56 -26.29 27.48
N LEU A 794 -30.69 -26.93 27.21
CA LEU A 794 -30.93 -28.34 27.57
C LEU A 794 -29.95 -29.27 26.84
N LEU A 795 -29.74 -29.04 25.54
CA LEU A 795 -28.80 -29.82 24.74
C LEU A 795 -27.35 -29.61 25.23
N ASP A 796 -26.95 -28.38 25.51
CA ASP A 796 -25.64 -28.07 26.09
C ASP A 796 -25.44 -28.76 27.45
N LYS A 797 -26.44 -28.69 28.33
CA LYS A 797 -26.40 -29.37 29.62
C LYS A 797 -26.24 -30.88 29.45
N ALA A 798 -27.01 -31.51 28.56
CA ALA A 798 -26.97 -32.95 28.34
C ALA A 798 -25.59 -33.41 27.83
N ILE A 799 -24.95 -32.60 26.96
CA ILE A 799 -23.58 -32.85 26.48
C ILE A 799 -22.58 -32.67 27.62
N ARG A 800 -22.65 -31.57 28.38
CA ARG A 800 -21.72 -31.27 29.48
C ARG A 800 -21.79 -32.27 30.63
N MET A 801 -22.96 -32.83 30.90
CA MET A 801 -23.18 -33.81 31.98
C MET A 801 -23.04 -35.28 31.53
N ASP A 802 -22.67 -35.55 30.26
CA ASP A 802 -22.59 -36.90 29.69
C ASP A 802 -23.92 -37.70 29.80
N GLU A 803 -25.05 -36.99 29.83
CA GLU A 803 -26.40 -37.57 29.83
C GLU A 803 -26.81 -38.09 28.44
N MET A 804 -26.08 -37.65 27.40
CA MET A 804 -26.29 -38.00 26.01
C MET A 804 -25.01 -38.54 25.35
N VAL A 805 -25.12 -39.72 24.73
CA VAL A 805 -24.09 -40.31 23.87
C VAL A 805 -24.23 -39.75 22.46
N ILE A 806 -23.24 -38.99 22.02
CA ILE A 806 -23.14 -38.40 20.69
C ILE A 806 -22.46 -39.41 19.75
N GLN A 807 -23.10 -39.73 18.63
CA GLN A 807 -22.58 -40.65 17.61
C GLN A 807 -22.42 -39.98 16.24
N SER A 808 -23.06 -38.82 16.03
CA SER A 808 -23.04 -38.14 14.74
C SER A 808 -21.89 -37.16 14.62
N LYS A 809 -20.91 -37.48 13.77
CA LYS A 809 -19.84 -36.54 13.39
C LYS A 809 -20.38 -35.26 12.75
N ARG A 810 -21.42 -35.37 11.92
CA ARG A 810 -22.10 -34.22 11.29
C ARG A 810 -22.75 -33.29 12.33
N PHE A 811 -23.33 -33.85 13.38
CA PHE A 811 -23.82 -33.06 14.51
C PHE A 811 -22.67 -32.33 15.21
N ILE A 812 -21.55 -33.02 15.49
CA ILE A 812 -20.37 -32.42 16.12
C ILE A 812 -19.84 -31.25 15.28
N GLU A 813 -19.71 -31.42 13.96
CA GLU A 813 -19.27 -30.38 13.03
C GLU A 813 -20.19 -29.15 13.07
N GLN A 814 -21.52 -29.33 13.06
CA GLN A 814 -22.46 -28.20 13.19
C GLN A 814 -22.45 -27.58 14.60
N ALA A 815 -22.36 -28.40 15.66
CA ALA A 815 -22.34 -27.95 17.05
C ALA A 815 -21.10 -27.10 17.35
N LYS A 816 -19.92 -27.49 16.85
CA LYS A 816 -18.66 -26.71 16.98
C LYS A 816 -18.77 -25.31 16.38
N ARG A 817 -19.61 -25.13 15.35
CA ARG A 817 -19.88 -23.86 14.64
C ARG A 817 -21.04 -23.05 15.25
N PHE A 818 -21.76 -23.61 16.23
CA PHE A 818 -22.95 -23.00 16.80
C PHE A 818 -22.59 -21.98 17.90
N SER A 819 -22.96 -20.71 17.74
CA SER A 819 -22.50 -19.63 18.62
C SER A 819 -23.59 -18.64 19.04
N TYR A 820 -23.34 -17.90 20.13
CA TYR A 820 -24.22 -16.81 20.56
C TYR A 820 -24.02 -15.57 19.65
N LEU A 821 -25.12 -15.05 19.09
CA LEU A 821 -25.17 -13.77 18.37
C LEU A 821 -25.32 -12.60 19.37
N ALA A 822 -24.93 -11.38 18.95
CA ALA A 822 -24.81 -10.16 19.78
C ALA A 822 -26.05 -9.67 20.56
N LYS A 823 -27.18 -10.39 20.52
CA LYS A 823 -28.43 -10.12 21.27
C LYS A 823 -28.90 -11.34 22.10
N MET A 824 -28.00 -12.18 22.59
CA MET A 824 -28.35 -13.47 23.25
C MET A 824 -29.26 -14.38 22.41
N LYS A 825 -29.21 -14.24 21.08
CA LYS A 825 -29.87 -15.16 20.16
C LYS A 825 -28.85 -16.24 19.78
N THR A 826 -29.24 -17.51 19.87
CA THR A 826 -28.39 -18.63 19.46
C THR A 826 -28.60 -18.95 17.98
N GLY A 827 -27.53 -19.13 17.22
CA GLY A 827 -27.59 -19.48 15.81
C GLY A 827 -26.24 -19.90 15.21
N GLY A 828 -26.29 -20.60 14.09
CA GLY A 828 -25.09 -20.90 13.29
C GLY A 828 -24.54 -19.66 12.59
N SER A 829 -23.22 -19.56 12.43
CA SER A 829 -22.57 -18.52 11.62
C SER A 829 -22.82 -18.76 10.13
N LYS A 830 -23.96 -18.31 9.56
CA LYS A 830 -24.34 -18.54 8.14
C LYS A 830 -24.20 -20.01 7.66
N SER A 831 -24.09 -20.95 8.59
CA SER A 831 -23.84 -22.38 8.36
C SER A 831 -25.09 -23.15 8.73
N PRO A 832 -25.38 -24.29 8.08
CA PRO A 832 -26.56 -25.09 8.38
C PRO A 832 -26.62 -25.45 9.86
N ASP A 833 -27.73 -25.15 10.53
CA ASP A 833 -27.99 -25.48 11.93
C ASP A 833 -29.06 -26.58 12.11
N ASP A 834 -29.58 -27.10 10.99
CA ASP A 834 -30.71 -28.03 10.95
C ASP A 834 -30.49 -29.30 11.79
N ILE A 835 -29.26 -29.85 11.84
CA ILE A 835 -28.96 -31.07 12.61
C ILE A 835 -28.94 -30.76 14.11
N VAL A 836 -28.41 -29.59 14.50
CA VAL A 836 -28.40 -29.13 15.89
C VAL A 836 -29.83 -28.89 16.37
N LEU A 837 -30.66 -28.25 15.55
CA LEU A 837 -32.06 -27.98 15.86
C LEU A 837 -32.89 -29.26 15.93
N ALA A 838 -32.77 -30.15 14.94
CA ALA A 838 -33.43 -31.45 14.96
C ALA A 838 -33.07 -32.25 16.22
N ASN A 839 -31.81 -32.21 16.67
CA ASN A 839 -31.37 -32.86 17.89
C ASN A 839 -31.96 -32.19 19.15
N ALA A 840 -31.91 -30.86 19.24
CA ALA A 840 -32.47 -30.10 20.35
C ALA A 840 -33.98 -30.35 20.50
N ILE A 841 -34.71 -30.42 19.38
CA ILE A 841 -36.15 -30.75 19.34
C ILE A 841 -36.39 -32.18 19.84
N ALA A 842 -35.58 -33.15 19.38
CA ALA A 842 -35.71 -34.54 19.83
C ALA A 842 -35.50 -34.66 21.35
N LEU A 843 -34.49 -33.95 21.88
CA LEU A 843 -34.14 -33.99 23.28
C LEU A 843 -35.23 -33.35 24.16
N ILE A 844 -35.70 -32.14 23.83
CA ILE A 844 -36.74 -31.47 24.62
C ILE A 844 -38.09 -32.18 24.55
N ALA A 845 -38.41 -32.82 23.42
CA ALA A 845 -39.60 -33.66 23.29
C ALA A 845 -39.51 -34.92 24.17
N SER A 846 -38.29 -35.45 24.41
CA SER A 846 -38.08 -36.60 25.29
C SER A 846 -38.32 -36.30 26.76
N THR A 847 -38.17 -35.04 27.19
CA THR A 847 -38.40 -34.59 28.58
C THR A 847 -39.81 -34.08 28.82
N GLY A 848 -40.74 -34.26 27.86
CA GLY A 848 -42.12 -33.80 28.00
C GLY A 848 -42.31 -32.27 27.97
N GLY A 849 -41.26 -31.49 27.68
CA GLY A 849 -41.32 -30.03 27.65
C GLY A 849 -41.38 -29.32 29.01
N GLU A 850 -41.07 -30.01 30.12
CA GLU A 850 -41.27 -29.52 31.50
C GLU A 850 -40.24 -28.47 32.03
N PHE A 851 -39.46 -27.81 31.17
CA PHE A 851 -38.55 -26.74 31.62
C PHE A 851 -39.20 -25.35 31.55
N THR A 852 -40.10 -25.05 32.48
CA THR A 852 -40.48 -23.66 32.81
C THR A 852 -39.63 -23.17 33.97
N PHE A 853 -38.54 -22.44 33.69
CA PHE A 853 -37.91 -21.59 34.70
C PHE A 853 -38.79 -20.33 34.86
N GLU A 854 -39.50 -20.22 35.98
CA GLU A 854 -40.09 -18.95 36.41
C GLU A 854 -38.92 -17.99 36.72
N PHE A 855 -38.69 -17.01 35.85
CA PHE A 855 -37.80 -15.89 36.16
C PHE A 855 -38.58 -14.89 37.04
N VAL A 856 -38.16 -14.74 38.30
CA VAL A 856 -38.51 -13.62 39.20
C VAL A 856 -37.75 -12.37 38.78
#